data_AF-A0A844M6Q4-F1
#
_entry.id   AF-A0A844M6Q4-F1
#
_cell.length_a   1.000
_cell.length_b   1.000
_cell.length_c   1.000
_cell.angle_alpha   90.00
_cell.angle_beta   90.00
_cell.angle_gamma   90.00
#
_symmetry.space_group_name_H-M   'P 1'
#
loop_
_entity.id
_entity.type
_entity.pdbx_description
1 polymer ?
#
loop_
_entity_poly.entity_id
_entity_poly.type
_entity_poly.pdbx_seq_one_letter_code
_entity_poly.pdbx_strand_id
1 'polypeptide(L)'
;MTTAYVLSNNRIVSFDTSNPDNPNAGIPITGLAAGQNLVGIDLRPQNGKLYGIASDGMGNAQLYAISTQTGSAVAIGTLGQLVDDTGNSVAITGSSFEVDFNPTVDRLRIVTSNGLNFRVNPNTGAAIDSNVLVADINPDDSSGGGTTTTDATAYTNSAPNVTATTQYTLDSATNTLVIRNPLNNGTQTSPLVVTLNGSPLDFTSVNGFDIPSSVNVSASNTSATGQAFAVLTVGGQTGLYALELSTGAATLVGTVGAGTEPIQGFALENEVVPDGLPAIGLTVDGTQLLRFNSASAQTVTSAPVTGVAAGETLVGIDLRPATGQLYGLGINDAANTGSLYSIDPQTGTVTIVGEGAGQIAFVDAVGNLVDLPSADTGFGFDFNPTVDRIRVVTGTGLNFRLNPITGVAVDGNTGLDGINADGSVNGLPIGSVGISGTAYTNSFNGTTATTQYTLDATSNSLFIQNPPNNGTQTVQLPVTLNSTPLDFTEVSGFDIPSNSRVQASNAAASGRALAALRVGDVTNLYAIELSTGAATFLSPIGTGATSLAGLTVGEAPIGAVAFGTPTYTVDENGSAIALNLVRTGGSRGEFTVSVAATGGTATASTDYTADPITVTFADGQTTASATLNITDDNLIENNETVSLVLSNPTNGAVLASQDTATLNISDNDTVVSETVGNTVGSTVGNTVVNETVGNTVGNTVGSTVGSTVVSETVGNTVGTIAANFAANGSAIISTTNNVQNFVQFSLSSQKNTFVNEIVAFTVDDDLGTINGIAPNATGYLDAAIARSRTIFSTLNNNPNGFGAGGLSSTLDFGSNARFSTFLIQNGSLDELRAGQISRNNVFFSNQTSVRISNTTASNFTFGFEDSPNTGSNDFNDVVLQVNLASQGTSAGTALHGQGQSEVLDFSSLTGQVNTSFTVNREAAFDNFVGFYRVVDQNGGIDTNGDGTADILPGNTGYAQAAVSNRVTGIDFSVGNQQTATVSGQFAGGSIFAPFLIANGSVNQVLNGEKLDEVYFAYLGANSDRVDHIRFLGDNTFGFEDLRGGGDKDFNDVIMRVTI
;
A
#
# COMPACT_ATOMS: atom_id res chain seq x y z
N MET A 1 19.51 -21.82 13.82
CA MET A 1 18.63 -22.13 14.96
C MET A 1 17.29 -21.53 14.58
N THR A 2 16.24 -22.33 14.61
CA THR A 2 14.97 -21.98 13.94
C THR A 2 13.85 -22.04 14.95
N THR A 3 13.06 -20.97 15.06
CA THR A 3 11.83 -21.01 15.86
C THR A 3 10.82 -21.90 15.15
N ALA A 4 10.10 -22.73 15.90
CA ALA A 4 8.95 -23.47 15.41
C ALA A 4 7.69 -23.01 16.13
N TYR A 5 6.55 -23.10 15.44
CA TYR A 5 5.21 -22.88 15.95
C TYR A 5 4.44 -24.20 15.87
N VAL A 6 3.74 -24.55 16.94
CA VAL A 6 2.77 -25.64 16.94
C VAL A 6 1.41 -25.14 17.37
N LEU A 7 0.37 -25.75 16.80
CA LEU A 7 -1.01 -25.55 17.21
C LEU A 7 -1.38 -26.59 18.27
N SER A 8 -1.78 -26.13 19.46
CA SER A 8 -2.23 -27.00 20.55
C SER A 8 -3.39 -26.37 21.31
N ASN A 9 -4.51 -27.08 21.41
CA ASN A 9 -5.71 -26.63 22.16
C ASN A 9 -6.17 -25.20 21.80
N ASN A 10 -6.20 -24.87 20.50
CA ASN A 10 -6.52 -23.54 19.98
C ASN A 10 -5.60 -22.43 20.53
N ARG A 11 -4.32 -22.78 20.76
CA ARG A 11 -3.23 -21.86 21.10
C ARG A 11 -2.08 -22.08 20.14
N ILE A 12 -1.39 -21.00 19.79
CA ILE A 12 -0.08 -21.10 19.13
C ILE A 12 0.98 -21.20 20.21
N VAL A 13 1.79 -22.25 20.16
CA VAL A 13 2.90 -22.49 21.08
C VAL A 13 4.18 -22.42 20.25
N SER A 14 5.12 -21.56 20.63
CA SER A 14 6.42 -21.49 19.94
C SER A 14 7.53 -22.12 20.77
N PHE A 15 8.56 -22.62 20.11
CA PHE A 15 9.76 -23.14 20.76
C PHE A 15 10.97 -23.10 19.82
N ASP A 16 12.17 -23.20 20.38
CA ASP A 16 13.40 -23.35 19.60
C ASP A 16 13.54 -24.82 19.17
N THR A 17 13.79 -25.07 17.87
CA THR A 17 13.98 -26.45 17.38
C THR A 17 15.17 -27.18 18.01
N SER A 18 16.06 -26.51 18.75
CA SER A 18 17.10 -27.17 19.55
C SER A 18 16.67 -27.53 20.98
N ASN A 19 15.52 -27.02 21.44
CA ASN A 19 15.00 -27.21 22.80
C ASN A 19 13.46 -27.35 22.80
N PRO A 20 12.91 -28.37 22.09
CA PRO A 20 11.46 -28.54 21.94
C PRO A 20 10.73 -28.93 23.24
N ASP A 21 11.45 -29.42 24.26
CA ASP A 21 10.90 -29.87 25.54
C ASP A 21 10.58 -28.72 26.49
N ASN A 22 11.04 -27.51 26.18
CA ASN A 22 10.74 -26.30 26.93
C ASN A 22 10.04 -25.22 26.07
N PRO A 23 8.80 -25.47 25.63
CA PRO A 23 8.08 -24.53 24.79
C PRO A 23 7.69 -23.25 25.53
N ASN A 24 7.48 -22.17 24.78
CA ASN A 24 6.89 -20.94 25.27
C ASN A 24 5.44 -21.13 25.72
N ALA A 25 4.98 -20.25 26.60
CA ALA A 25 3.58 -20.22 26.99
C ALA A 25 2.72 -20.03 25.74
N GLY A 26 1.76 -20.94 25.52
CA GLY A 26 0.88 -20.86 24.36
C GLY A 26 0.06 -19.57 24.35
N ILE A 27 -0.09 -18.95 23.19
CA ILE A 27 -0.88 -17.74 22.97
C ILE A 27 -2.28 -18.15 22.51
N PRO A 28 -3.36 -17.75 23.21
CA PRO A 28 -4.72 -18.12 22.82
C PRO A 28 -5.10 -17.47 21.50
N ILE A 29 -5.80 -18.22 20.66
CA ILE A 29 -6.29 -17.70 19.39
C ILE A 29 -7.61 -16.94 19.61
N THR A 30 -7.71 -15.75 19.01
CA THR A 30 -8.89 -14.89 19.05
C THR A 30 -9.26 -14.43 17.63
N GLY A 31 -10.49 -13.98 17.40
CA GLY A 31 -10.93 -13.49 16.08
C GLY A 31 -11.48 -14.56 15.12
N LEU A 32 -11.52 -15.84 15.53
CA LEU A 32 -12.20 -16.89 14.76
C LEU A 32 -13.72 -16.72 14.81
N ALA A 33 -14.39 -17.11 13.72
CA ALA A 33 -15.84 -17.20 13.69
C ALA A 33 -16.37 -18.20 14.74
N ALA A 34 -17.58 -17.94 15.25
CA ALA A 34 -18.16 -18.74 16.32
C ALA A 34 -18.29 -20.23 15.92
N GLY A 35 -17.75 -21.11 16.77
CA GLY A 35 -17.80 -22.56 16.56
C GLY A 35 -16.65 -23.14 15.74
N GLN A 36 -15.78 -22.30 15.15
CA GLN A 36 -14.58 -22.76 14.45
C GLN A 36 -13.41 -22.98 15.43
N ASN A 37 -12.56 -23.95 15.11
CA ASN A 37 -11.24 -24.14 15.72
C ASN A 37 -10.19 -24.17 14.63
N LEU A 38 -8.99 -23.64 14.89
CA LEU A 38 -7.86 -23.90 13.98
C LEU A 38 -7.55 -25.39 13.93
N VAL A 39 -7.24 -25.87 12.74
CA VAL A 39 -6.95 -27.29 12.45
C VAL A 39 -5.62 -27.52 11.76
N GLY A 40 -4.98 -26.47 11.23
CA GLY A 40 -3.66 -26.52 10.61
C GLY A 40 -3.09 -25.12 10.44
N ILE A 41 -1.77 -24.99 10.43
CA ILE A 41 -1.05 -23.71 10.32
C ILE A 41 0.17 -23.87 9.43
N ASP A 42 0.56 -22.80 8.73
CA ASP A 42 1.85 -22.69 8.05
C ASP A 42 2.27 -21.23 7.85
N LEU A 43 3.56 -20.97 7.68
CA LEU A 43 4.12 -19.66 7.41
C LEU A 43 4.28 -19.43 5.91
N ARG A 44 3.68 -18.35 5.39
CA ARG A 44 3.78 -18.04 3.98
C ARG A 44 5.17 -17.51 3.63
N PRO A 45 5.93 -18.16 2.72
CA PRO A 45 7.27 -17.72 2.35
C PRO A 45 7.31 -16.26 1.88
N GLN A 46 6.31 -15.82 1.12
CA GLN A 46 6.21 -14.51 0.47
C GLN A 46 6.14 -13.33 1.44
N ASN A 47 5.70 -13.53 2.68
CA ASN A 47 5.54 -12.43 3.64
C ASN A 47 5.89 -12.80 5.09
N GLY A 48 6.29 -14.03 5.36
CA GLY A 48 6.65 -14.52 6.69
C GLY A 48 5.51 -14.50 7.71
N LYS A 49 4.25 -14.28 7.29
CA LYS A 49 3.08 -14.28 8.19
C LYS A 49 2.58 -15.70 8.38
N LEU A 50 2.09 -16.02 9.58
CA LEU A 50 1.47 -17.30 9.88
C LEU A 50 0.03 -17.30 9.35
N TYR A 51 -0.33 -18.36 8.66
CA TYR A 51 -1.67 -18.61 8.16
C TYR A 51 -2.22 -19.85 8.86
N GLY A 52 -3.52 -19.92 9.02
CA GLY A 52 -4.17 -21.10 9.56
C GLY A 52 -5.55 -21.34 8.97
N ILE A 53 -5.90 -22.63 8.91
CA ILE A 53 -7.23 -23.08 8.50
C ILE A 53 -8.04 -23.31 9.76
N ALA A 54 -9.21 -22.69 9.86
CA ALA A 54 -10.18 -22.99 10.90
C ALA A 54 -11.37 -23.76 10.32
N SER A 55 -11.84 -24.77 11.05
CA SER A 55 -13.01 -25.57 10.67
C SER A 55 -14.00 -25.67 11.82
N ASP A 56 -15.28 -25.77 11.49
CA ASP A 56 -16.37 -26.06 12.43
C ASP A 56 -16.63 -27.56 12.61
N GLY A 57 -15.91 -28.42 11.89
CA GLY A 57 -16.10 -29.87 11.90
C GLY A 57 -17.35 -30.36 11.16
N MET A 58 -18.16 -29.44 10.59
CA MET A 58 -19.37 -29.74 9.82
C MET A 58 -19.16 -29.57 8.31
N GLY A 59 -17.91 -29.33 7.88
CA GLY A 59 -17.52 -29.19 6.48
C GLY A 59 -17.27 -27.75 6.04
N ASN A 60 -17.50 -26.75 6.91
CA ASN A 60 -17.12 -25.37 6.63
C ASN A 60 -15.69 -25.13 7.12
N ALA A 61 -14.89 -24.50 6.28
CA ALA A 61 -13.52 -24.12 6.61
C ALA A 61 -13.20 -22.73 6.07
N GLN A 62 -12.32 -22.03 6.77
CA GLN A 62 -11.96 -20.65 6.47
C GLN A 62 -10.46 -20.43 6.72
N LEU A 63 -9.85 -19.65 5.84
CA LEU A 63 -8.45 -19.26 5.94
C LEU A 63 -8.34 -17.98 6.77
N TYR A 64 -7.36 -17.95 7.67
CA TYR A 64 -7.02 -16.81 8.51
C TYR A 64 -5.53 -16.48 8.38
N ALA A 65 -5.19 -15.18 8.44
CA ALA A 65 -3.87 -14.73 8.83
C ALA A 65 -3.83 -14.61 10.35
N ILE A 66 -2.77 -15.09 10.99
CA ILE A 66 -2.66 -15.15 12.45
C ILE A 66 -1.40 -14.43 12.91
N SER A 67 -1.55 -13.53 13.88
CA SER A 67 -0.41 -12.93 14.55
C SER A 67 0.24 -13.95 15.48
N THR A 68 1.51 -14.28 15.24
CA THR A 68 2.32 -15.12 16.13
C THR A 68 2.63 -14.44 17.47
N GLN A 69 2.40 -13.12 17.57
CA GLN A 69 2.62 -12.33 18.78
C GLN A 69 1.38 -12.28 19.69
N THR A 70 0.19 -12.19 19.11
CA THR A 70 -1.06 -11.92 19.87
C THR A 70 -2.10 -13.04 19.77
N GLY A 71 -1.96 -13.95 18.80
CA GLY A 71 -2.98 -14.95 18.49
C GLY A 71 -4.24 -14.37 17.84
N SER A 72 -4.24 -13.09 17.48
CA SER A 72 -5.34 -12.49 16.71
C SER A 72 -5.36 -13.09 15.30
N ALA A 73 -6.50 -13.66 14.92
CA ALA A 73 -6.77 -14.23 13.63
C ALA A 73 -7.70 -13.30 12.83
N VAL A 74 -7.25 -12.90 11.63
CA VAL A 74 -8.01 -12.08 10.69
C VAL A 74 -8.45 -12.97 9.53
N ALA A 75 -9.76 -13.01 9.29
CA ALA A 75 -10.34 -13.78 8.20
C ALA A 75 -9.83 -13.28 6.84
N ILE A 76 -9.38 -14.21 5.99
CA ILE A 76 -9.00 -13.92 4.60
C ILE A 76 -10.13 -14.31 3.65
N GLY A 77 -10.73 -15.47 3.86
CA GLY A 77 -11.87 -15.91 3.08
C GLY A 77 -12.22 -17.38 3.31
N THR A 78 -13.43 -17.75 2.90
CA THR A 78 -13.95 -19.11 3.03
C THR A 78 -13.37 -20.02 1.95
N LEU A 79 -13.12 -21.29 2.27
CA LEU A 79 -12.59 -22.26 1.30
C LEU A 79 -13.59 -22.61 0.19
N GLY A 80 -14.87 -22.24 0.35
CA GLY A 80 -15.94 -22.64 -0.56
C GLY A 80 -16.37 -24.09 -0.33
N GLN A 81 -17.39 -24.52 -1.08
CA GLN A 81 -17.85 -25.91 -1.05
C GLN A 81 -17.11 -26.70 -2.12
N LEU A 82 -16.31 -27.69 -1.71
CA LEU A 82 -15.70 -28.63 -2.64
C LEU A 82 -16.76 -29.57 -3.22
N VAL A 83 -16.57 -30.03 -4.45
CA VAL A 83 -17.37 -31.09 -5.05
C VAL A 83 -16.49 -32.16 -5.69
N ASP A 84 -16.99 -33.40 -5.78
CA ASP A 84 -16.32 -34.46 -6.51
C ASP A 84 -16.54 -34.35 -8.03
N ASP A 85 -15.87 -35.21 -8.82
CA ASP A 85 -16.00 -35.24 -10.29
C ASP A 85 -17.41 -35.58 -10.80
N THR A 86 -18.32 -35.93 -9.89
CA THR A 86 -19.74 -36.17 -10.19
C THR A 86 -20.66 -35.02 -9.72
N GLY A 87 -20.08 -33.93 -9.21
CA GLY A 87 -20.78 -32.72 -8.76
C GLY A 87 -21.39 -32.85 -7.36
N ASN A 88 -21.05 -33.89 -6.58
CA ASN A 88 -21.55 -34.02 -5.21
C ASN A 88 -20.66 -33.26 -4.23
N SER A 89 -21.27 -32.59 -3.26
CA SER A 89 -20.55 -31.87 -2.22
C SER A 89 -19.64 -32.77 -1.40
N VAL A 90 -18.38 -32.35 -1.27
CA VAL A 90 -17.35 -32.99 -0.47
C VAL A 90 -17.12 -32.13 0.78
N ALA A 91 -17.42 -32.70 1.95
CA ALA A 91 -17.24 -31.98 3.21
C ALA A 91 -15.75 -31.91 3.58
N ILE A 92 -15.25 -30.70 3.85
CA ILE A 92 -13.88 -30.47 4.33
C ILE A 92 -13.83 -30.93 5.80
N THR A 93 -13.51 -32.21 6.00
CA THR A 93 -13.52 -32.87 7.32
C THR A 93 -12.29 -33.76 7.47
N GLY A 94 -11.86 -33.96 8.71
CA GLY A 94 -10.70 -34.76 9.06
C GLY A 94 -10.40 -34.62 10.55
N SER A 95 -9.70 -35.61 11.10
CA SER A 95 -9.16 -35.52 12.47
C SER A 95 -7.85 -34.73 12.54
N SER A 96 -7.15 -34.57 11.41
CA SER A 96 -5.98 -33.72 11.26
C SER A 96 -5.97 -33.06 9.88
N PHE A 97 -5.37 -31.86 9.83
CA PHE A 97 -5.13 -31.08 8.63
C PHE A 97 -3.66 -30.71 8.59
N GLU A 98 -2.98 -31.08 7.52
CA GLU A 98 -1.63 -30.63 7.25
C GLU A 98 -1.65 -29.60 6.14
N VAL A 99 -0.88 -28.54 6.35
CA VAL A 99 -0.95 -27.31 5.60
C VAL A 99 0.47 -26.88 5.28
N ASP A 100 0.79 -26.65 4.01
CA ASP A 100 2.12 -26.17 3.63
C ASP A 100 2.08 -25.31 2.36
N PHE A 101 2.84 -24.22 2.33
CA PHE A 101 2.93 -23.30 1.20
C PHE A 101 3.86 -23.83 0.12
N ASN A 102 3.33 -24.00 -1.09
CA ASN A 102 4.16 -24.15 -2.27
C ASN A 102 4.79 -22.78 -2.64
N PRO A 103 6.11 -22.61 -2.49
CA PRO A 103 6.74 -21.29 -2.63
C PRO A 103 6.85 -20.84 -4.10
N THR A 104 6.77 -21.76 -5.07
CA THR A 104 6.89 -21.42 -6.51
C THR A 104 5.64 -20.81 -7.11
N VAL A 105 4.47 -21.25 -6.64
CA VAL A 105 3.17 -20.76 -7.15
C VAL A 105 2.42 -19.94 -6.10
N ASP A 106 2.99 -19.80 -4.90
CA ASP A 106 2.39 -19.08 -3.77
C ASP A 106 0.98 -19.59 -3.46
N ARG A 107 0.87 -20.91 -3.24
CA ARG A 107 -0.41 -21.57 -2.95
C ARG A 107 -0.30 -22.43 -1.71
N LEU A 108 -1.34 -22.38 -0.90
CA LEU A 108 -1.43 -23.18 0.31
C LEU A 108 -1.98 -24.56 -0.05
N ARG A 109 -1.22 -25.61 0.22
CA ARG A 109 -1.66 -26.99 0.07
C ARG A 109 -2.33 -27.44 1.36
N ILE A 110 -3.44 -28.15 1.25
CA ILE A 110 -4.14 -28.73 2.39
C ILE A 110 -4.34 -30.22 2.15
N VAL A 111 -3.94 -31.03 3.13
CA VAL A 111 -4.15 -32.47 3.17
C VAL A 111 -4.88 -32.82 4.46
N THR A 112 -5.90 -33.68 4.38
CA THR A 112 -6.66 -34.12 5.57
C THR A 112 -6.46 -35.61 5.81
N SER A 113 -6.64 -36.06 7.06
CA SER A 113 -6.59 -37.49 7.40
C SER A 113 -7.67 -38.34 6.71
N ASN A 114 -8.71 -37.73 6.15
CA ASN A 114 -9.71 -38.41 5.34
C ASN A 114 -9.30 -38.56 3.86
N GLY A 115 -8.08 -38.15 3.50
CA GLY A 115 -7.53 -38.27 2.15
C GLY A 115 -7.90 -37.12 1.21
N LEU A 116 -8.55 -36.05 1.70
CA LEU A 116 -8.74 -34.84 0.89
C LEU A 116 -7.41 -34.14 0.67
N ASN A 117 -7.21 -33.66 -0.55
CA ASN A 117 -6.00 -33.01 -1.00
C ASN A 117 -6.39 -31.90 -1.98
N PHE A 118 -6.09 -30.64 -1.66
CA PHE A 118 -6.47 -29.52 -2.52
C PHE A 118 -5.61 -28.30 -2.22
N ARG A 119 -5.74 -27.27 -3.06
CA ARG A 119 -4.97 -26.02 -2.96
C ARG A 119 -5.88 -24.85 -2.70
N VAL A 120 -5.38 -23.86 -1.97
CA VAL A 120 -6.08 -22.63 -1.62
C VAL A 120 -5.27 -21.42 -2.07
N ASN A 121 -5.96 -20.41 -2.60
CA ASN A 121 -5.36 -19.11 -2.86
C ASN A 121 -5.19 -18.34 -1.54
N PRO A 122 -3.95 -18.04 -1.11
CA PRO A 122 -3.72 -17.45 0.19
C PRO A 122 -4.15 -15.99 0.33
N ASN A 123 -4.49 -15.32 -0.78
CA ASN A 123 -4.97 -13.94 -0.75
C ASN A 123 -6.50 -13.85 -0.66
N THR A 124 -7.21 -14.89 -1.08
CA THR A 124 -8.69 -14.89 -1.13
C THR A 124 -9.34 -15.96 -0.26
N GLY A 125 -8.57 -16.95 0.22
CA GLY A 125 -9.08 -18.10 0.96
C GLY A 125 -9.84 -19.12 0.12
N ALA A 126 -10.08 -18.86 -1.17
CA ALA A 126 -10.82 -19.76 -2.05
C ALA A 126 -10.00 -21.00 -2.43
N ALA A 127 -10.63 -22.19 -2.39
CA ALA A 127 -10.06 -23.39 -2.95
C ALA A 127 -9.94 -23.29 -4.48
N ILE A 128 -8.90 -23.92 -5.03
CA ILE A 128 -8.54 -23.87 -6.44
C ILE A 128 -9.03 -25.16 -7.10
N ASP A 129 -9.77 -25.00 -8.18
CA ASP A 129 -10.24 -26.12 -8.99
C ASP A 129 -9.06 -26.84 -9.66
N SER A 130 -9.03 -28.15 -9.44
CA SER A 130 -7.98 -29.05 -9.93
C SER A 130 -8.30 -29.58 -11.33
N ASN A 131 -9.56 -29.52 -11.77
CA ASN A 131 -10.02 -30.03 -13.05
C ASN A 131 -10.85 -29.00 -13.81
N VAL A 132 -10.15 -28.09 -14.50
CA VAL A 132 -10.72 -27.01 -15.32
C VAL A 132 -11.69 -27.45 -16.44
N LEU A 133 -11.86 -28.76 -16.67
CA LEU A 133 -12.80 -29.32 -17.64
C LEU A 133 -14.17 -29.68 -17.03
N VAL A 134 -14.27 -29.70 -15.70
CA VAL A 134 -15.52 -29.86 -14.95
C VAL A 134 -15.80 -28.52 -14.29
N ALA A 135 -16.94 -27.90 -14.60
CA ALA A 135 -17.33 -26.67 -13.92
C ALA A 135 -17.70 -27.02 -12.48
N ASP A 136 -16.83 -26.72 -11.51
CA ASP A 136 -17.04 -26.57 -10.06
C ASP A 136 -15.65 -26.51 -9.35
N ILE A 137 -15.57 -26.62 -8.01
CA ILE A 137 -14.28 -26.66 -7.26
C ILE A 137 -13.92 -28.10 -6.91
N ASN A 138 -13.14 -28.75 -7.76
CA ASN A 138 -12.75 -30.14 -7.58
C ASN A 138 -11.45 -30.25 -6.75
N PRO A 139 -11.39 -31.11 -5.71
CA PRO A 139 -10.14 -31.42 -5.03
C PRO A 139 -9.13 -32.06 -5.99
N ASP A 140 -7.84 -31.92 -5.71
CA ASP A 140 -6.80 -32.61 -6.47
C ASP A 140 -6.99 -34.13 -6.27
N ASP A 141 -6.70 -34.95 -7.30
CA ASP A 141 -6.99 -36.39 -7.30
C ASP A 141 -6.52 -37.11 -6.03
N SER A 142 -7.28 -38.14 -5.64
CA SER A 142 -6.95 -39.01 -4.50
C SER A 142 -6.29 -40.33 -4.93
N SER A 143 -5.67 -40.44 -6.12
CA SER A 143 -5.35 -41.74 -6.71
C SER A 143 -3.97 -41.88 -7.33
N GLY A 144 -2.95 -41.76 -6.49
CA GLY A 144 -1.59 -42.27 -6.73
C GLY A 144 -1.31 -43.66 -6.16
N GLY A 145 -2.29 -44.56 -6.03
CA GLY A 145 -2.09 -45.99 -5.78
C GLY A 145 -1.18 -46.38 -4.59
N GLY A 146 -1.68 -46.24 -3.36
CA GLY A 146 -1.05 -46.83 -2.17
C GLY A 146 -1.31 -46.03 -0.90
N THR A 147 -2.24 -46.54 -0.08
CA THR A 147 -2.77 -46.05 1.21
C THR A 147 -3.66 -44.80 1.16
N THR A 148 -4.73 -44.85 1.95
CA THR A 148 -5.84 -43.89 2.04
C THR A 148 -5.53 -42.68 2.93
N THR A 149 -4.26 -42.42 3.24
CA THR A 149 -3.85 -41.45 4.26
C THR A 149 -2.44 -40.93 3.94
N THR A 150 -2.34 -39.83 3.19
CA THR A 150 -1.10 -39.04 3.22
C THR A 150 -1.21 -38.18 4.48
N ASP A 151 -0.33 -38.40 5.46
CA ASP A 151 -0.52 -37.81 6.78
C ASP A 151 0.08 -36.41 6.90
N ALA A 152 1.07 -36.04 6.06
CA ALA A 152 1.59 -34.68 5.97
C ALA A 152 2.30 -34.35 4.65
N THR A 153 2.47 -33.06 4.38
CA THR A 153 3.14 -32.51 3.19
C THR A 153 4.04 -31.34 3.58
N ALA A 154 5.18 -31.18 2.89
CA ALA A 154 6.03 -29.99 2.99
C ALA A 154 6.78 -29.68 1.68
N TYR A 155 7.10 -28.40 1.44
CA TYR A 155 7.84 -27.96 0.25
C TYR A 155 9.26 -27.49 0.57
N THR A 156 10.24 -27.85 -0.28
CA THR A 156 11.60 -27.27 -0.20
C THR A 156 11.62 -25.84 -0.76
N ASN A 157 12.72 -25.11 -0.52
CA ASN A 157 12.91 -23.75 -1.01
C ASN A 157 11.87 -22.77 -0.44
N SER A 158 11.54 -22.86 0.85
CA SER A 158 10.64 -21.94 1.57
C SER A 158 11.20 -20.51 1.63
N ALA A 159 11.19 -19.83 0.49
CA ALA A 159 11.64 -18.47 0.27
C ALA A 159 10.78 -17.79 -0.82
N PRO A 160 10.66 -16.45 -0.80
CA PRO A 160 9.96 -15.70 -1.84
C PRO A 160 10.52 -15.94 -3.24
N ASN A 161 9.62 -15.95 -4.24
CA ASN A 161 9.95 -15.87 -5.67
C ASN A 161 10.88 -16.97 -6.21
N VAL A 162 10.97 -18.11 -5.53
CA VAL A 162 11.75 -19.25 -6.00
C VAL A 162 11.10 -19.89 -7.22
N THR A 163 11.93 -20.40 -8.13
CA THR A 163 11.46 -21.00 -9.39
C THR A 163 11.45 -22.53 -9.37
N ALA A 164 11.96 -23.14 -8.31
CA ALA A 164 12.02 -24.59 -8.12
C ALA A 164 11.60 -24.98 -6.70
N THR A 165 10.91 -26.12 -6.57
CA THR A 165 10.57 -26.74 -5.28
C THR A 165 10.32 -28.24 -5.45
N THR A 166 10.52 -29.00 -4.37
CA THR A 166 10.14 -30.42 -4.29
C THR A 166 9.15 -30.59 -3.15
N GLN A 167 8.03 -31.26 -3.44
CA GLN A 167 7.07 -31.68 -2.43
C GLN A 167 7.48 -33.02 -1.83
N TYR A 168 7.61 -33.04 -0.51
CA TYR A 168 7.76 -34.24 0.28
C TYR A 168 6.47 -34.54 1.03
N THR A 169 6.17 -35.81 1.20
CA THR A 169 5.03 -36.26 2.02
C THR A 169 5.45 -37.39 2.94
N LEU A 170 4.86 -37.41 4.14
CA LEU A 170 5.05 -38.44 5.15
C LEU A 170 3.77 -39.27 5.30
N ASP A 171 3.94 -40.59 5.44
CA ASP A 171 2.85 -41.55 5.65
C ASP A 171 3.16 -42.41 6.88
N SER A 172 2.30 -42.32 7.90
CA SER A 172 2.40 -43.11 9.14
C SER A 172 1.89 -44.54 8.99
N ALA A 173 1.06 -44.84 7.99
CA ALA A 173 0.61 -46.21 7.71
C ALA A 173 1.76 -47.07 7.14
N THR A 174 2.70 -46.46 6.42
CA THR A 174 3.86 -47.14 5.84
C THR A 174 5.19 -46.75 6.50
N ASN A 175 5.19 -45.74 7.37
CA ASN A 175 6.37 -45.11 7.98
C ASN A 175 7.40 -44.66 6.94
N THR A 176 6.94 -44.07 5.83
CA THR A 176 7.79 -43.66 4.71
C THR A 176 7.71 -42.16 4.41
N LEU A 177 8.84 -41.64 3.89
CA LEU A 177 8.98 -40.32 3.29
C LEU A 177 9.06 -40.50 1.76
N VAL A 178 8.26 -39.75 1.01
CA VAL A 178 8.17 -39.89 -0.45
C VAL A 178 8.23 -38.52 -1.16
N ILE A 179 8.73 -38.50 -2.40
CA ILE A 179 8.67 -37.33 -3.29
C ILE A 179 7.46 -37.47 -4.23
N ARG A 180 6.67 -36.40 -4.37
CA ARG A 180 5.56 -36.35 -5.32
C ARG A 180 6.02 -35.77 -6.67
N ASN A 181 5.84 -36.53 -7.77
CA ASN A 181 6.25 -36.09 -9.11
C ASN A 181 5.30 -36.58 -10.23
N PRO A 182 4.66 -35.68 -11.01
CA PRO A 182 4.63 -34.22 -10.86
C PRO A 182 3.87 -33.75 -9.59
N LEU A 183 4.20 -32.55 -9.10
CA LEU A 183 3.69 -31.93 -7.86
C LEU A 183 2.15 -32.03 -7.67
N ASN A 184 1.37 -32.01 -8.76
CA ASN A 184 -0.10 -31.93 -8.67
C ASN A 184 -0.82 -33.24 -8.98
N ASN A 185 -0.21 -34.20 -9.69
CA ASN A 185 -0.92 -35.40 -10.18
C ASN A 185 0.02 -36.62 -10.35
N GLY A 186 1.06 -36.68 -9.53
CA GLY A 186 2.18 -37.61 -9.71
C GLY A 186 2.14 -38.90 -8.92
N THR A 187 2.76 -39.95 -9.49
CA THR A 187 3.08 -41.20 -8.80
C THR A 187 4.20 -40.99 -7.77
N GLN A 188 4.10 -41.64 -6.60
CA GLN A 188 5.14 -41.61 -5.56
C GLN A 188 6.46 -42.17 -6.12
N THR A 189 7.50 -41.36 -6.14
CA THR A 189 8.84 -41.80 -6.55
C THR A 189 9.77 -41.86 -5.35
N SER A 190 10.51 -42.96 -5.22
CA SER A 190 11.58 -43.15 -4.23
C SER A 190 11.15 -43.15 -2.75
N PRO A 191 10.31 -44.12 -2.31
CA PRO A 191 9.96 -44.23 -0.89
C PRO A 191 11.17 -44.57 -0.03
N LEU A 192 11.42 -43.71 0.96
CA LEU A 192 12.44 -43.88 1.98
C LEU A 192 11.76 -44.32 3.28
N VAL A 193 12.12 -45.48 3.82
CA VAL A 193 11.68 -45.89 5.16
C VAL A 193 12.33 -44.96 6.17
N VAL A 194 11.52 -44.34 7.03
CA VAL A 194 12.04 -43.48 8.09
C VAL A 194 12.72 -44.35 9.14
N THR A 195 13.99 -44.05 9.45
CA THR A 195 14.77 -44.87 10.39
C THR A 195 15.35 -44.03 11.52
N LEU A 196 15.29 -44.53 12.76
CA LEU A 196 15.98 -43.95 13.91
C LEU A 196 17.11 -44.90 14.32
N ASN A 197 18.34 -44.39 14.37
CA ASN A 197 19.55 -45.19 14.63
C ASN A 197 19.68 -46.42 13.70
N GLY A 198 19.24 -46.29 12.44
CA GLY A 198 19.29 -47.33 11.42
C GLY A 198 18.22 -48.43 11.54
N SER A 199 17.29 -48.32 12.50
CA SER A 199 16.11 -49.20 12.60
C SER A 199 14.85 -48.46 12.14
N PRO A 200 13.86 -49.12 11.50
CA PRO A 200 12.59 -48.48 11.15
C PRO A 200 11.95 -47.78 12.34
N LEU A 201 11.51 -46.54 12.16
CA LEU A 201 10.82 -45.76 13.17
C LEU A 201 9.31 -45.97 13.02
N ASP A 202 8.69 -46.56 14.03
CA ASP A 202 7.25 -46.84 14.08
C ASP A 202 6.51 -45.64 14.72
N PHE A 203 6.11 -44.69 13.90
CA PHE A 203 5.30 -43.53 14.32
C PHE A 203 3.84 -43.76 13.95
N THR A 204 2.94 -43.47 14.88
CA THR A 204 1.50 -43.74 14.75
C THR A 204 0.71 -42.53 14.24
N SER A 205 1.32 -41.35 14.24
CA SER A 205 0.75 -40.14 13.63
C SER A 205 1.85 -39.16 13.25
N VAL A 206 1.54 -38.32 12.26
CA VAL A 206 2.28 -37.10 11.92
C VAL A 206 1.37 -35.94 12.35
N ASN A 207 1.87 -35.07 13.23
CA ASN A 207 1.12 -33.94 13.78
C ASN A 207 1.70 -32.60 13.28
N GLY A 208 2.35 -32.63 12.12
CA GLY A 208 3.17 -31.53 11.61
C GLY A 208 4.41 -31.99 10.85
N PHE A 209 4.64 -31.42 9.67
CA PHE A 209 5.86 -31.61 8.89
C PHE A 209 6.19 -30.33 8.12
N ASP A 210 7.43 -29.86 8.21
CA ASP A 210 7.87 -28.64 7.51
C ASP A 210 9.36 -28.72 7.16
N ILE A 211 9.77 -28.02 6.11
CA ILE A 211 11.13 -27.97 5.58
C ILE A 211 11.67 -26.54 5.71
N PRO A 212 12.80 -26.33 6.44
CA PRO A 212 13.33 -24.99 6.65
C PRO A 212 13.86 -24.38 5.35
N SER A 213 13.85 -23.04 5.27
CA SER A 213 14.34 -22.24 4.14
C SER A 213 15.79 -22.51 3.71
N SER A 214 16.60 -23.14 4.58
CA SER A 214 17.97 -23.56 4.27
C SER A 214 18.05 -24.77 3.35
N VAL A 215 16.98 -25.56 3.23
CA VAL A 215 16.92 -26.79 2.42
C VAL A 215 16.34 -26.50 1.04
N ASN A 216 17.21 -26.52 0.03
CA ASN A 216 16.92 -26.05 -1.32
C ASN A 216 17.24 -27.10 -2.39
N VAL A 217 16.49 -27.07 -3.50
CA VAL A 217 16.76 -27.79 -4.74
C VAL A 217 16.95 -26.82 -5.90
N SER A 218 17.80 -27.20 -6.85
CA SER A 218 18.05 -26.42 -8.08
C SER A 218 17.07 -26.73 -9.22
N ALA A 219 16.31 -27.82 -9.09
CA ALA A 219 15.29 -28.23 -10.05
C ALA A 219 14.12 -28.89 -9.31
N SER A 220 12.89 -28.58 -9.74
CA SER A 220 11.69 -29.12 -9.09
C SER A 220 11.63 -30.65 -9.16
N ASN A 221 11.01 -31.27 -8.15
CA ASN A 221 10.81 -32.72 -8.06
C ASN A 221 12.12 -33.54 -7.94
N THR A 222 13.21 -32.93 -7.52
CA THR A 222 14.48 -33.62 -7.28
C THR A 222 14.71 -33.80 -5.78
N SER A 223 15.45 -34.84 -5.39
CA SER A 223 15.76 -35.07 -3.97
C SER A 223 16.62 -33.93 -3.42
N ALA A 224 16.18 -33.32 -2.34
CA ALA A 224 16.98 -32.40 -1.54
C ALA A 224 17.96 -33.17 -0.64
N THR A 225 19.04 -32.48 -0.26
CA THR A 225 19.93 -32.88 0.84
C THR A 225 19.72 -31.90 2.00
N GLY A 226 19.60 -32.41 3.22
CA GLY A 226 19.36 -31.60 4.40
C GLY A 226 18.21 -32.11 5.26
N GLN A 227 18.04 -31.48 6.42
CA GLN A 227 17.10 -31.93 7.45
C GLN A 227 15.80 -31.14 7.39
N ALA A 228 14.69 -31.86 7.22
CA ALA A 228 13.34 -31.40 7.51
C ALA A 228 12.96 -31.69 8.96
N PHE A 229 11.88 -31.10 9.45
CA PHE A 229 11.40 -31.34 10.81
C PHE A 229 9.97 -31.89 10.80
N ALA A 230 9.74 -32.95 11.58
CA ALA A 230 8.41 -33.53 11.75
C ALA A 230 8.08 -33.70 13.23
N VAL A 231 6.84 -33.40 13.60
CA VAL A 231 6.29 -33.69 14.92
C VAL A 231 5.59 -35.04 14.83
N LEU A 232 6.23 -36.08 15.38
CA LEU A 232 5.76 -37.46 15.27
C LEU A 232 5.32 -37.99 16.64
N THR A 233 4.25 -38.80 16.66
CA THR A 233 3.90 -39.58 17.86
C THR A 233 4.46 -41.00 17.74
N VAL A 234 5.38 -41.35 18.64
CA VAL A 234 6.07 -42.64 18.69
C VAL A 234 5.86 -43.25 20.07
N GLY A 235 5.28 -44.45 20.13
CA GLY A 235 4.99 -45.11 21.42
C GLY A 235 4.08 -44.30 22.35
N GLY A 236 3.20 -43.45 21.80
CA GLY A 236 2.29 -42.58 22.55
C GLY A 236 2.89 -41.25 23.00
N GLN A 237 4.16 -40.97 22.70
CA GLN A 237 4.82 -39.70 23.02
C GLN A 237 5.01 -38.86 21.76
N THR A 238 4.66 -37.59 21.82
CA THR A 238 4.87 -36.61 20.74
C THR A 238 6.25 -35.97 20.86
N GLY A 239 7.06 -36.10 19.81
CA GLY A 239 8.41 -35.55 19.75
C GLY A 239 8.72 -34.86 18.42
N LEU A 240 9.68 -33.94 18.46
CA LEU A 240 10.24 -33.32 17.27
C LEU A 240 11.38 -34.20 16.74
N TYR A 241 11.32 -34.55 15.46
CA TYR A 241 12.34 -35.32 14.76
C TYR A 241 12.93 -34.49 13.63
N ALA A 242 14.25 -34.55 13.45
CA ALA A 242 14.94 -34.05 12.28
C ALA A 242 15.14 -35.20 11.28
N LEU A 243 14.68 -35.04 10.04
CA LEU A 243 14.67 -36.08 9.00
C LEU A 243 15.57 -35.66 7.83
N GLU A 244 16.59 -36.45 7.53
CA GLU A 244 17.44 -36.25 6.35
C GLU A 244 16.68 -36.66 5.08
N LEU A 245 16.33 -35.69 4.25
CA LEU A 245 15.46 -35.87 3.08
C LEU A 245 16.05 -36.77 1.99
N SER A 246 17.37 -36.94 1.97
CA SER A 246 18.06 -37.80 1.01
C SER A 246 18.13 -39.28 1.42
N THR A 247 17.89 -39.61 2.70
CA THR A 247 18.09 -40.97 3.23
C THR A 247 16.93 -41.50 4.07
N GLY A 248 16.04 -40.65 4.58
CA GLY A 248 15.01 -41.03 5.55
C GLY A 248 15.55 -41.26 6.97
N ALA A 249 16.84 -40.96 7.23
CA ALA A 249 17.39 -41.06 8.57
C ALA A 249 16.80 -39.95 9.46
N ALA A 250 16.17 -40.35 10.56
CA ALA A 250 15.60 -39.48 11.57
C ALA A 250 16.49 -39.42 12.81
N THR A 251 16.52 -38.25 13.45
CA THR A 251 17.09 -38.02 14.77
C THR A 251 16.00 -37.45 15.67
N LEU A 252 15.78 -38.05 16.85
CA LEU A 252 14.93 -37.43 17.86
C LEU A 252 15.65 -36.20 18.41
N VAL A 253 15.05 -35.04 18.23
CA VAL A 253 15.54 -33.79 18.78
C VAL A 253 15.15 -33.69 20.26
N GLY A 254 13.89 -33.95 20.57
CA GLY A 254 13.34 -33.95 21.93
C GLY A 254 11.83 -34.13 21.92
N THR A 255 11.22 -34.29 23.10
CA THR A 255 9.76 -34.25 23.24
C THR A 255 9.25 -32.84 22.99
N VAL A 256 8.07 -32.66 22.40
CA VAL A 256 7.44 -31.32 22.35
C VAL A 256 6.73 -31.09 23.68
N GLY A 257 7.24 -30.15 24.49
CA GLY A 257 6.85 -30.02 25.89
C GLY A 257 7.03 -31.35 26.66
N ALA A 258 6.01 -31.75 27.41
CA ALA A 258 6.00 -33.03 28.14
C ALA A 258 5.77 -34.27 27.24
N GLY A 259 5.58 -34.09 25.93
CA GLY A 259 5.34 -35.16 24.97
C GLY A 259 3.95 -35.79 25.02
N THR A 260 3.02 -35.24 25.79
CA THR A 260 1.62 -35.70 25.90
C THR A 260 0.61 -34.67 25.39
N GLU A 261 1.08 -33.49 25.00
CA GLU A 261 0.24 -32.41 24.50
C GLU A 261 -0.33 -32.76 23.11
N PRO A 262 -1.62 -32.47 22.85
CA PRO A 262 -2.19 -32.64 21.52
C PRO A 262 -1.63 -31.57 20.58
N ILE A 263 -0.96 -32.00 19.52
CA ILE A 263 -0.45 -31.12 18.46
C ILE A 263 -1.29 -31.34 17.20
N GLN A 264 -1.70 -30.25 16.56
CA GLN A 264 -2.63 -30.23 15.42
C GLN A 264 -2.04 -29.55 14.18
N GLY A 265 -0.83 -29.01 14.26
CA GLY A 265 -0.15 -28.37 13.15
C GLY A 265 1.23 -27.86 13.59
N PHE A 266 2.12 -27.68 12.64
CA PHE A 266 3.50 -27.29 12.84
C PHE A 266 3.93 -26.37 11.69
N ALA A 267 4.66 -25.32 12.02
CA ALA A 267 5.26 -24.41 11.05
C ALA A 267 6.64 -23.96 11.56
N LEU A 268 7.62 -23.89 10.69
CA LEU A 268 8.95 -23.37 10.96
C LEU A 268 8.99 -21.89 10.61
N GLU A 269 9.41 -21.07 11.56
CA GLU A 269 9.81 -19.69 11.26
C GLU A 269 10.92 -19.74 10.22
N ASN A 270 10.64 -19.26 9.01
CA ASN A 270 11.71 -18.97 8.07
C ASN A 270 12.72 -18.11 8.81
N GLU A 271 13.95 -18.62 9.02
CA GLU A 271 15.02 -17.85 9.65
C GLU A 271 15.05 -16.49 8.94
N VAL A 272 14.74 -15.43 9.68
CA VAL A 272 14.73 -14.05 9.19
C VAL A 272 16.07 -13.77 8.51
N VAL A 273 16.19 -13.61 7.18
CA VAL A 273 15.31 -13.89 6.04
C VAL A 273 16.25 -14.11 4.82
N PRO A 274 15.81 -14.78 3.74
CA PRO A 274 16.27 -14.51 2.37
C PRO A 274 16.07 -13.03 1.90
N ASP A 275 15.17 -12.27 2.54
CA ASP A 275 14.68 -10.92 2.15
C ASP A 275 14.82 -9.80 3.22
N GLY A 276 15.52 -10.01 4.35
CA GLY A 276 15.77 -9.15 5.54
C GLY A 276 14.59 -8.43 6.25
N LEU A 277 14.88 -7.78 7.39
CA LEU A 277 13.96 -6.94 8.17
C LEU A 277 14.02 -5.48 7.70
N PRO A 278 12.89 -4.74 7.70
CA PRO A 278 12.92 -3.29 7.64
C PRO A 278 13.73 -2.72 8.80
N ALA A 279 14.63 -1.79 8.48
CA ALA A 279 15.51 -1.15 9.44
C ALA A 279 15.63 0.35 9.15
N ILE A 280 15.79 1.12 10.21
CA ILE A 280 16.02 2.56 10.16
C ILE A 280 17.29 2.87 10.96
N GLY A 281 18.26 3.50 10.31
CA GLY A 281 19.44 4.07 10.96
C GLY A 281 19.35 5.58 11.04
N LEU A 282 19.89 6.18 12.11
CA LEU A 282 20.10 7.63 12.21
C LEU A 282 21.57 7.93 11.95
N THR A 283 21.92 8.86 11.08
CA THR A 283 23.33 9.26 10.89
C THR A 283 23.90 9.92 12.13
N VAL A 284 25.21 9.76 12.38
CA VAL A 284 25.87 10.26 13.61
C VAL A 284 25.77 11.78 13.81
N ASP A 285 25.57 12.54 12.74
CA ASP A 285 25.33 13.99 12.80
C ASP A 285 23.87 14.36 13.11
N GLY A 286 22.98 13.36 13.25
CA GLY A 286 21.56 13.52 13.54
C GLY A 286 20.73 14.08 12.37
N THR A 287 21.29 14.17 11.16
CA THR A 287 20.65 14.92 10.06
C THR A 287 19.88 14.06 9.06
N GLN A 288 20.08 12.74 9.03
CA GLN A 288 19.42 11.85 8.08
C GLN A 288 18.95 10.55 8.72
N LEU A 289 17.75 10.12 8.33
CA LEU A 289 17.30 8.74 8.49
C LEU A 289 17.70 7.93 7.27
N LEU A 290 18.34 6.79 7.48
CA LEU A 290 18.66 5.80 6.46
C LEU A 290 17.69 4.63 6.60
N ARG A 291 16.85 4.42 5.61
CA ARG A 291 15.90 3.30 5.53
C ARG A 291 16.46 2.23 4.62
N PHE A 292 16.50 1.00 5.11
CA PHE A 292 17.01 -0.14 4.36
C PHE A 292 16.38 -1.43 4.84
N ASN A 293 16.63 -2.49 4.07
CA ASN A 293 16.30 -3.84 4.45
C ASN A 293 17.58 -4.54 4.94
N SER A 294 17.52 -5.28 6.05
CA SER A 294 18.71 -5.86 6.70
C SER A 294 19.43 -6.94 5.88
N ALA A 295 18.78 -7.57 4.90
CA ALA A 295 19.43 -8.50 3.96
C ALA A 295 20.13 -7.77 2.81
N SER A 296 19.77 -6.51 2.57
CA SER A 296 20.33 -5.68 1.50
C SER A 296 20.73 -4.30 2.01
N ALA A 297 21.39 -4.22 3.17
CA ALA A 297 21.65 -2.94 3.86
C ALA A 297 22.61 -2.01 3.09
N GLN A 298 23.27 -2.49 2.04
CA GLN A 298 24.05 -1.66 1.11
C GLN A 298 23.18 -0.72 0.27
N THR A 299 21.90 -1.07 0.08
CA THR A 299 20.92 -0.24 -0.63
C THR A 299 20.09 0.52 0.41
N VAL A 300 20.35 1.82 0.51
CA VAL A 300 19.66 2.71 1.45
C VAL A 300 18.87 3.77 0.71
N THR A 301 17.71 4.14 1.27
CA THR A 301 17.01 5.38 0.95
C THR A 301 17.19 6.33 2.12
N SER A 302 17.37 7.63 1.87
CA SER A 302 17.52 8.60 2.96
C SER A 302 16.35 9.59 3.02
N ALA A 303 16.07 10.07 4.22
CA ALA A 303 15.15 11.18 4.48
C ALA A 303 15.86 12.21 5.37
N PRO A 304 15.84 13.50 5.02
CA PRO A 304 16.43 14.53 5.86
C PRO A 304 15.61 14.73 7.13
N VAL A 305 16.29 14.77 8.27
CA VAL A 305 15.67 15.10 9.55
C VAL A 305 15.39 16.59 9.59
N THR A 306 14.14 16.98 9.85
CA THR A 306 13.71 18.39 9.89
C THR A 306 12.83 18.67 11.11
N GLY A 307 12.92 19.88 11.66
CA GLY A 307 12.09 20.31 12.80
C GLY A 307 12.73 20.13 14.20
N VAL A 308 13.98 19.68 14.27
CA VAL A 308 14.73 19.56 15.54
C VAL A 308 14.97 20.96 16.13
N ALA A 309 14.81 21.10 17.45
CA ALA A 309 14.99 22.37 18.13
C ALA A 309 16.41 22.92 17.95
N ALA A 310 16.53 24.26 17.90
CA ALA A 310 17.82 24.91 17.69
C ALA A 310 18.81 24.57 18.82
N GLY A 311 20.00 24.09 18.44
CA GLY A 311 21.05 23.69 19.37
C GLY A 311 20.95 22.23 19.85
N GLU A 312 19.96 21.47 19.39
CA GLU A 312 19.88 20.03 19.65
C GLU A 312 20.37 19.22 18.44
N THR A 313 21.01 18.08 18.74
CA THR A 313 21.38 17.04 17.77
C THR A 313 20.65 15.75 18.14
N LEU A 314 20.05 15.03 17.18
CA LEU A 314 19.49 13.72 17.46
C LEU A 314 20.59 12.68 17.69
N VAL A 315 20.48 11.91 18.77
CA VAL A 315 21.54 10.99 19.23
C VAL A 315 21.11 9.52 19.34
N GLY A 316 19.85 9.20 19.11
CA GLY A 316 19.33 7.84 19.21
C GLY A 316 17.89 7.76 18.73
N ILE A 317 17.51 6.59 18.23
CA ILE A 317 16.15 6.32 17.72
C ILE A 317 15.70 4.92 18.11
N ASP A 318 14.41 4.74 18.30
CA ASP A 318 13.80 3.41 18.43
C ASP A 318 12.29 3.44 18.12
N LEU A 319 11.75 2.30 17.68
CA LEU A 319 10.33 2.09 17.42
C LEU A 319 9.63 1.66 18.72
N ARG A 320 8.59 2.40 19.11
CA ARG A 320 7.81 2.07 20.31
C ARG A 320 7.02 0.78 20.12
N PRO A 321 7.26 -0.31 20.87
CA PRO A 321 6.60 -1.60 20.61
C PRO A 321 5.07 -1.59 20.75
N ALA A 322 4.55 -0.66 21.57
CA ALA A 322 3.12 -0.52 21.81
C ALA A 322 2.35 0.09 20.61
N THR A 323 2.96 0.99 19.84
CA THR A 323 2.30 1.74 18.74
C THR A 323 3.01 1.62 17.40
N GLY A 324 4.25 1.13 17.41
CA GLY A 324 5.22 1.16 16.33
C GLY A 324 5.86 2.52 16.09
N GLN A 325 5.33 3.64 16.62
CA GLN A 325 5.82 5.00 16.36
C GLN A 325 7.34 5.12 16.56
N LEU A 326 8.05 5.73 15.60
CA LEU A 326 9.48 6.03 15.72
C LEU A 326 9.68 7.23 16.66
N TYR A 327 10.56 7.07 17.63
CA TYR A 327 11.00 8.14 18.53
C TYR A 327 12.48 8.41 18.34
N GLY A 328 12.91 9.62 18.70
CA GLY A 328 14.32 9.93 18.85
C GLY A 328 14.61 10.95 19.95
N LEU A 329 15.85 10.94 20.43
CA LEU A 329 16.34 11.83 21.48
C LEU A 329 17.19 12.96 20.90
N GLY A 330 16.81 14.22 21.13
CA GLY A 330 17.64 15.39 20.86
C GLY A 330 18.41 15.84 22.10
N ILE A 331 19.70 16.14 21.94
CA ILE A 331 20.59 16.61 23.02
C ILE A 331 21.16 17.98 22.68
N ASN A 332 21.06 18.91 23.64
CA ASN A 332 21.82 20.14 23.71
C ASN A 332 22.79 20.03 24.88
N ASP A 333 24.01 19.60 24.57
CA ASP A 333 25.09 19.37 25.54
C ASP A 333 25.54 20.67 26.21
N ALA A 334 25.59 21.77 25.47
CA ALA A 334 25.94 23.08 26.01
C ALA A 334 24.94 23.59 27.08
N ALA A 335 23.67 23.21 26.96
CA ALA A 335 22.61 23.58 27.90
C ALA A 335 22.35 22.51 28.96
N ASN A 336 22.94 21.30 28.84
CA ASN A 336 22.58 20.12 29.63
C ASN A 336 21.07 19.83 29.62
N THR A 337 20.45 20.02 28.45
CA THR A 337 19.03 19.75 28.22
C THR A 337 18.83 18.85 27.00
N GLY A 338 17.70 18.16 26.93
CA GLY A 338 17.29 17.44 25.73
C GLY A 338 15.79 17.44 25.53
N SER A 339 15.36 16.90 24.39
CA SER A 339 13.96 16.76 24.02
C SER A 339 13.71 15.38 23.45
N LEU A 340 12.53 14.82 23.75
CA LEU A 340 12.05 13.63 23.08
C LEU A 340 11.22 14.03 21.86
N TYR A 341 11.42 13.34 20.75
CA TYR A 341 10.70 13.58 19.49
C TYR A 341 9.99 12.31 19.03
N SER A 342 8.80 12.48 18.46
CA SER A 342 8.22 11.52 17.53
C SER A 342 8.67 11.89 16.12
N ILE A 343 9.04 10.89 15.32
CA ILE A 343 9.63 11.08 13.99
C ILE A 343 8.76 10.39 12.95
N ASP A 344 8.45 11.07 11.85
CA ASP A 344 7.90 10.41 10.66
C ASP A 344 9.04 9.66 9.94
N PRO A 345 8.98 8.32 9.86
CA PRO A 345 10.07 7.53 9.27
C PRO A 345 10.23 7.75 7.76
N GLN A 346 9.19 8.20 7.04
CA GLN A 346 9.26 8.44 5.61
C GLN A 346 9.83 9.81 5.28
N THR A 347 9.36 10.85 5.97
CA THR A 347 9.72 12.24 5.67
C THR A 347 10.90 12.76 6.49
N GLY A 348 11.19 12.14 7.65
CA GLY A 348 12.19 12.62 8.61
C GLY A 348 11.72 13.85 9.42
N THR A 349 10.48 14.29 9.27
CA THR A 349 9.94 15.39 10.08
C THR A 349 9.77 14.95 11.53
N VAL A 350 10.26 15.76 12.46
CA VAL A 350 10.15 15.49 13.90
C VAL A 350 9.09 16.40 14.53
N THR A 351 8.43 15.89 15.57
CA THR A 351 7.52 16.63 16.43
C THR A 351 7.92 16.42 17.88
N ILE A 352 7.98 17.51 18.66
CA ILE A 352 8.31 17.43 20.09
C ILE A 352 7.23 16.65 20.82
N VAL A 353 7.64 15.75 21.70
CA VAL A 353 6.77 15.04 22.63
C VAL A 353 6.75 15.80 23.95
N GLY A 354 5.56 16.12 24.45
CA GLY A 354 5.38 16.92 25.67
C GLY A 354 5.19 18.41 25.41
N GLU A 355 5.44 19.24 26.42
CA GLU A 355 5.03 20.66 26.42
C GLU A 355 6.00 21.62 25.70
N GLY A 356 7.23 21.19 25.37
CA GLY A 356 8.21 22.04 24.66
C GLY A 356 9.62 21.46 24.55
N ALA A 357 10.54 22.21 23.96
CA ALA A 357 11.95 21.78 23.85
C ALA A 357 12.70 21.94 25.20
N GLY A 358 13.74 21.13 25.41
CA GLY A 358 14.66 21.19 26.55
C GLY A 358 14.11 20.63 27.86
N GLN A 359 13.08 19.77 27.81
CA GLN A 359 12.41 19.22 29.00
C GLN A 359 13.22 18.14 29.75
N ILE A 360 14.21 17.54 29.11
CA ILE A 360 15.04 16.48 29.71
C ILE A 360 16.26 17.13 30.35
N ALA A 361 16.29 17.21 31.67
CA ALA A 361 17.44 17.66 32.45
C ALA A 361 17.48 16.88 33.78
N PHE A 362 18.69 16.70 34.31
CA PHE A 362 18.91 15.93 35.53
C PHE A 362 19.70 16.72 36.54
N VAL A 363 19.50 16.41 37.82
CA VAL A 363 20.32 16.91 38.92
C VAL A 363 20.97 15.77 39.70
N ASP A 364 22.14 16.03 40.28
CA ASP A 364 22.84 15.11 41.17
C ASP A 364 22.19 15.09 42.57
N ALA A 365 22.68 14.22 43.46
CA ALA A 365 22.14 14.07 44.80
C ALA A 365 22.25 15.32 45.70
N VAL A 366 22.95 16.37 45.24
CA VAL A 366 23.14 17.65 45.93
C VAL A 366 22.46 18.80 45.18
N GLY A 367 21.77 18.52 44.07
CA GLY A 367 21.01 19.49 43.27
C GLY A 367 21.77 20.19 42.15
N ASN A 368 23.00 19.79 41.83
CA ASN A 368 23.73 20.35 40.67
C ASN A 368 23.27 19.70 39.37
N LEU A 369 23.30 20.42 38.25
CA LEU A 369 23.01 19.83 36.94
C LEU A 369 23.98 18.69 36.61
N VAL A 370 23.44 17.59 36.10
CA VAL A 370 24.22 16.47 35.54
C VAL A 370 24.42 16.73 34.07
N ASP A 371 25.67 16.57 33.60
CA ASP A 371 26.01 16.81 32.21
C ASP A 371 25.36 15.76 31.28
N LEU A 372 24.66 16.23 30.25
CA LEU A 372 24.25 15.39 29.12
C LEU A 372 25.41 15.38 28.11
N PRO A 373 25.97 14.20 27.77
CA PRO A 373 27.19 14.16 26.98
C PRO A 373 26.93 14.55 25.52
N SER A 374 27.98 14.96 24.81
CA SER A 374 27.89 15.32 23.39
C SER A 374 27.47 14.14 22.52
N ALA A 375 26.85 14.43 21.38
CA ALA A 375 26.25 13.44 20.47
C ALA A 375 27.23 12.33 20.01
N ASP A 376 28.52 12.64 19.93
CA ASP A 376 29.59 11.73 19.47
C ASP A 376 30.09 10.75 20.56
N THR A 377 29.57 10.83 21.79
CA THR A 377 29.95 9.92 22.89
C THR A 377 29.26 8.55 22.83
N GLY A 378 28.28 8.40 21.92
CA GLY A 378 27.52 7.17 21.70
C GLY A 378 26.40 6.96 22.72
N PHE A 379 25.20 6.67 22.21
CA PHE A 379 23.98 6.51 22.98
C PHE A 379 23.29 5.21 22.61
N GLY A 380 22.95 4.41 23.62
CA GLY A 380 21.92 3.39 23.49
C GLY A 380 20.56 4.02 23.81
N PHE A 381 19.57 3.82 22.95
CA PHE A 381 18.21 4.33 23.10
C PHE A 381 17.24 3.22 22.69
N ASP A 382 16.42 2.72 23.61
CA ASP A 382 15.52 1.60 23.32
C ASP A 382 14.31 1.54 24.26
N PHE A 383 13.18 1.08 23.75
CA PHE A 383 11.97 0.91 24.54
C PHE A 383 12.01 -0.36 25.38
N ASN A 384 11.73 -0.22 26.68
CA ASN A 384 11.31 -1.36 27.50
C ASN A 384 9.80 -1.58 27.33
N PRO A 385 9.36 -2.66 26.66
CA PRO A 385 7.95 -2.88 26.36
C PRO A 385 7.10 -3.30 27.57
N THR A 386 7.69 -3.80 28.67
CA THR A 386 6.89 -4.17 29.87
C THR A 386 6.35 -2.96 30.62
N VAL A 387 7.16 -1.91 30.74
CA VAL A 387 6.82 -0.70 31.50
C VAL A 387 6.51 0.49 30.60
N ASP A 388 6.67 0.31 29.29
CA ASP A 388 6.48 1.33 28.26
C ASP A 388 7.27 2.61 28.60
N ARG A 389 8.58 2.43 28.77
CA ARG A 389 9.53 3.52 29.01
C ARG A 389 10.72 3.36 28.09
N ILE A 390 11.27 4.48 27.69
CA ILE A 390 12.51 4.50 26.91
C ILE A 390 13.67 4.44 27.88
N ARG A 391 14.62 3.56 27.63
CA ARG A 391 15.89 3.45 28.33
C ARG A 391 16.95 4.15 27.50
N VAL A 392 17.77 4.96 28.17
CA VAL A 392 18.94 5.59 27.57
C VAL A 392 20.18 5.24 28.39
N VAL A 393 21.22 4.80 27.71
CA VAL A 393 22.57 4.58 28.26
C VAL A 393 23.58 5.33 27.39
N THR A 394 24.69 5.77 27.97
CA THR A 394 25.71 6.53 27.22
C THR A 394 27.09 5.89 27.35
N GLY A 395 27.96 6.17 26.37
CA GLY A 395 29.37 5.80 26.42
C GLY A 395 30.14 6.45 27.59
N THR A 396 29.57 7.47 28.25
CA THR A 396 30.10 8.09 29.47
C THR A 396 29.60 7.44 30.77
N GLY A 397 28.69 6.47 30.69
CA GLY A 397 28.18 5.71 31.84
C GLY A 397 26.90 6.27 32.47
N LEU A 398 26.30 7.30 31.87
CA LEU A 398 24.99 7.82 32.27
C LEU A 398 23.89 6.82 31.88
N ASN A 399 22.87 6.69 32.72
CA ASN A 399 21.75 5.76 32.55
C ASN A 399 20.46 6.41 33.06
N PHE A 400 19.41 6.45 32.25
CA PHE A 400 18.13 7.06 32.66
C PHE A 400 16.95 6.55 31.83
N ARG A 401 15.74 6.93 32.25
CA ARG A 401 14.49 6.61 31.55
C ARG A 401 13.75 7.86 31.13
N LEU A 402 13.02 7.76 30.02
CA LEU A 402 12.12 8.78 29.53
C LEU A 402 10.68 8.25 29.46
N ASN A 403 9.73 9.14 29.66
CA ASN A 403 8.31 8.85 29.48
C ASN A 403 7.88 9.19 28.04
N PRO A 404 7.47 8.19 27.24
CA PRO A 404 7.13 8.40 25.83
C PRO A 404 5.83 9.19 25.60
N ILE A 405 5.03 9.41 26.65
CA ILE A 405 3.78 10.17 26.58
C ILE A 405 4.03 11.65 26.93
N THR A 406 4.80 11.90 27.99
CA THR A 406 5.02 13.27 28.48
C THR A 406 6.29 13.91 27.96
N GLY A 407 7.21 13.14 27.37
CA GLY A 407 8.50 13.64 26.86
C GLY A 407 9.52 14.00 27.95
N VAL A 408 9.17 13.82 29.23
CA VAL A 408 10.04 14.16 30.37
C VAL A 408 10.85 12.96 30.85
N ALA A 409 11.95 13.26 31.53
CA ALA A 409 12.74 12.26 32.26
C ALA A 409 11.93 11.64 33.41
N VAL A 410 12.14 10.35 33.64
CA VAL A 410 11.61 9.62 34.80
C VAL A 410 12.60 9.72 35.94
N ASP A 411 12.14 10.18 37.09
CA ASP A 411 12.96 10.28 38.30
C ASP A 411 13.41 8.89 38.79
N GLY A 412 14.71 8.64 38.74
CA GLY A 412 15.35 7.40 39.18
C GLY A 412 15.40 7.24 40.70
N ASN A 413 15.21 8.32 41.47
CA ASN A 413 15.25 8.28 42.94
C ASN A 413 14.28 9.28 43.58
N THR A 414 13.03 8.85 43.77
CA THR A 414 11.95 9.64 44.37
C THR A 414 12.17 10.01 45.85
N GLY A 415 13.28 9.58 46.46
CA GLY A 415 13.68 9.94 47.82
C GLY A 415 14.55 11.20 47.89
N LEU A 416 14.96 11.75 46.74
CA LEU A 416 15.73 12.99 46.62
C LEU A 416 14.90 14.05 45.90
N ASP A 417 15.10 15.32 46.27
CA ASP A 417 14.41 16.42 45.61
C ASP A 417 14.95 16.62 44.18
N GLY A 418 14.06 16.71 43.18
CA GLY A 418 14.42 16.95 41.78
C GLY A 418 14.18 15.76 40.85
N ILE A 419 14.67 15.85 39.61
CA ILE A 419 14.62 14.76 38.62
C ILE A 419 16.02 14.13 38.55
N ASN A 420 16.15 12.89 39.01
CA ASN A 420 17.43 12.19 39.11
C ASN A 420 17.56 11.16 37.99
N ALA A 421 18.78 10.97 37.48
CA ALA A 421 19.08 9.84 36.60
C ALA A 421 19.00 8.50 37.36
N ASP A 422 18.90 7.39 36.63
CA ASP A 422 18.99 6.05 37.22
C ASP A 422 20.45 5.74 37.63
N GLY A 423 20.70 4.59 38.28
CA GLY A 423 22.05 4.20 38.71
C GLY A 423 23.02 4.08 37.53
N SER A 424 24.23 4.66 37.66
CA SER A 424 25.27 4.64 36.62
C SER A 424 25.60 3.22 36.16
N VAL A 425 25.99 3.09 34.88
CA VAL A 425 26.44 1.81 34.34
C VAL A 425 27.66 1.31 35.11
N ASN A 426 27.62 0.07 35.60
CA ASN A 426 28.66 -0.53 36.44
C ASN A 426 28.83 -2.03 36.14
N GLY A 427 29.93 -2.63 36.62
CA GLY A 427 30.26 -4.04 36.33
C GLY A 427 30.96 -4.26 34.99
N LEU A 428 31.43 -3.19 34.35
CA LEU A 428 32.18 -3.25 33.09
C LEU A 428 33.65 -3.69 33.28
N PRO A 429 34.29 -4.27 32.25
CA PRO A 429 35.72 -4.55 32.24
C PRO A 429 36.58 -3.28 32.37
N ILE A 430 37.80 -3.44 32.90
CA ILE A 430 38.78 -2.35 33.07
C ILE A 430 39.01 -1.61 31.75
N GLY A 431 38.82 -0.29 31.77
CA GLY A 431 38.99 0.59 30.60
C GLY A 431 37.67 1.08 30.00
N SER A 432 36.55 0.38 30.27
CA SER A 432 35.22 0.79 29.81
C SER A 432 34.55 1.66 30.88
N VAL A 433 34.01 2.81 30.47
CA VAL A 433 33.37 3.78 31.37
C VAL A 433 31.86 3.93 31.13
N GLY A 434 31.34 3.36 30.05
CA GLY A 434 29.92 3.38 29.69
C GLY A 434 29.60 2.39 28.57
N ILE A 435 28.38 2.47 28.02
CA ILE A 435 27.87 1.59 26.97
C ILE A 435 27.07 2.43 25.97
N SER A 436 27.32 2.21 24.68
CA SER A 436 26.69 2.95 23.58
C SER A 436 25.66 2.14 22.78
N GLY A 437 25.32 0.92 23.22
CA GLY A 437 24.23 0.12 22.66
C GLY A 437 23.37 -0.51 23.76
N THR A 438 22.06 -0.36 23.67
CA THR A 438 21.08 -1.03 24.54
C THR A 438 19.90 -1.48 23.70
N ALA A 439 19.33 -2.64 24.02
CA ALA A 439 18.11 -3.14 23.39
C ALA A 439 17.34 -4.08 24.31
N TYR A 440 16.02 -4.13 24.19
CA TYR A 440 15.15 -5.04 24.94
C TYR A 440 14.62 -6.18 24.10
N THR A 441 14.65 -7.39 24.67
CA THR A 441 13.92 -8.54 24.13
C THR A 441 12.42 -8.37 24.28
N ASN A 442 11.65 -9.21 23.58
CA ASN A 442 10.19 -9.15 23.57
C ASN A 442 9.65 -7.80 23.07
N SER A 443 10.27 -7.21 22.04
CA SER A 443 9.86 -5.92 21.45
C SER A 443 8.49 -6.02 20.74
N PHE A 444 7.42 -6.21 21.50
CA PHE A 444 6.02 -6.26 21.06
C PHE A 444 5.08 -5.81 22.20
N ASN A 445 3.90 -5.30 21.82
CA ASN A 445 2.92 -4.80 22.78
C ASN A 445 2.40 -5.89 23.74
N GLY A 446 2.23 -5.54 25.02
CA GLY A 446 1.59 -6.40 26.03
C GLY A 446 2.47 -7.50 26.60
N THR A 447 3.77 -7.54 26.30
CA THR A 447 4.69 -8.50 26.93
C THR A 447 4.80 -8.28 28.45
N THR A 448 4.85 -9.38 29.20
CA THR A 448 5.02 -9.36 30.67
C THR A 448 6.46 -9.60 31.12
N ALA A 449 7.38 -9.88 30.19
CA ALA A 449 8.79 -10.15 30.47
C ALA A 449 9.70 -9.49 29.43
N THR A 450 10.86 -9.01 29.88
CA THR A 450 11.89 -8.39 29.03
C THR A 450 13.28 -8.56 29.64
N THR A 451 14.31 -8.64 28.80
CA THR A 451 15.71 -8.59 29.21
C THR A 451 16.38 -7.44 28.47
N GLN A 452 17.07 -6.57 29.22
CA GLN A 452 17.92 -5.52 28.65
C GLN A 452 19.28 -6.12 28.30
N TYR A 453 19.63 -6.08 27.02
CA TYR A 453 20.97 -6.35 26.54
C TYR A 453 21.70 -5.06 26.25
N THR A 454 23.01 -5.06 26.44
CA THR A 454 23.86 -3.91 26.19
C THR A 454 25.16 -4.34 25.52
N LEU A 455 25.70 -3.48 24.65
CA LEU A 455 26.87 -3.78 23.83
C LEU A 455 27.96 -2.73 24.00
N ASP A 456 29.18 -3.17 24.30
CA ASP A 456 30.33 -2.30 24.53
C ASP A 456 31.45 -2.53 23.51
N ALA A 457 31.93 -1.44 22.92
CA ALA A 457 33.05 -1.44 21.97
C ALA A 457 34.42 -1.55 22.63
N THR A 458 34.55 -1.15 23.90
CA THR A 458 35.87 -1.20 24.59
C THR A 458 36.27 -2.63 24.90
N SER A 459 35.30 -3.45 25.31
CA SER A 459 35.49 -4.87 25.62
C SER A 459 35.01 -5.83 24.52
N ASN A 460 34.50 -5.30 23.41
CA ASN A 460 33.87 -6.05 22.30
C ASN A 460 32.90 -7.13 22.79
N SER A 461 32.10 -6.80 23.80
CA SER A 461 31.28 -7.78 24.52
C SER A 461 29.82 -7.34 24.65
N LEU A 462 28.93 -8.33 24.57
CA LEU A 462 27.52 -8.24 24.88
C LEU A 462 27.29 -8.58 26.36
N PHE A 463 26.37 -7.87 27.01
CA PHE A 463 26.03 -8.05 28.43
C PHE A 463 24.52 -8.06 28.62
N ILE A 464 24.08 -8.57 29.78
CA ILE A 464 22.74 -8.37 30.33
C ILE A 464 22.83 -7.35 31.47
N GLN A 465 22.05 -6.28 31.39
CA GLN A 465 21.95 -5.29 32.47
C GLN A 465 20.87 -5.73 33.48
N ASN A 466 21.28 -6.18 34.66
CA ASN A 466 20.38 -6.76 35.67
C ASN A 466 20.72 -6.31 37.12
N PRO A 467 19.78 -5.64 37.83
CA PRO A 467 18.50 -5.15 37.33
C PRO A 467 18.70 -3.94 36.38
N PRO A 468 17.82 -3.75 35.38
CA PRO A 468 17.97 -2.70 34.36
C PRO A 468 18.19 -1.29 34.92
N ASN A 469 17.54 -0.93 36.02
CA ASN A 469 17.60 0.46 36.53
C ASN A 469 18.86 0.74 37.37
N ASN A 470 19.58 -0.27 37.84
CA ASN A 470 20.79 -0.06 38.65
C ASN A 470 22.07 -0.02 37.80
N GLY A 471 21.97 -0.20 36.48
CA GLY A 471 23.12 -0.12 35.57
C GLY A 471 24.10 -1.30 35.65
N THR A 472 23.82 -2.35 36.42
CA THR A 472 24.76 -3.45 36.66
C THR A 472 24.83 -4.42 35.50
N GLN A 473 26.02 -4.55 34.91
CA GLN A 473 26.34 -5.48 33.83
C GLN A 473 26.64 -6.87 34.34
N THR A 474 26.00 -7.85 33.73
CA THR A 474 26.11 -9.28 34.05
C THR A 474 26.21 -10.10 32.77
N VAL A 475 26.65 -11.36 32.86
CA VAL A 475 26.71 -12.28 31.71
C VAL A 475 27.50 -11.69 30.53
N GLN A 476 28.80 -11.52 30.70
CA GLN A 476 29.68 -11.04 29.64
C GLN A 476 29.88 -12.12 28.56
N LEU A 477 29.46 -11.82 27.34
CA LEU A 477 29.64 -12.67 26.15
C LEU A 477 30.52 -11.92 25.13
N PRO A 478 31.75 -12.38 24.87
CA PRO A 478 32.58 -11.81 23.81
C PRO A 478 31.90 -11.94 22.45
N VAL A 479 31.87 -10.87 21.67
CA VAL A 479 31.34 -10.91 20.30
C VAL A 479 32.37 -11.56 19.39
N THR A 480 31.99 -12.64 18.71
CA THR A 480 32.91 -13.41 17.86
C THR A 480 32.37 -13.60 16.46
N LEU A 481 33.20 -13.39 15.44
CA LEU A 481 32.90 -13.73 14.05
C LEU A 481 33.72 -14.97 13.67
N ASN A 482 33.06 -16.04 13.25
CA ASN A 482 33.71 -17.33 12.97
C ASN A 482 34.60 -17.81 14.14
N SER A 483 34.08 -17.70 15.37
CA SER A 483 34.76 -18.04 16.63
C SER A 483 36.01 -17.23 16.96
N THR A 484 36.28 -16.14 16.24
CA THR A 484 37.37 -15.19 16.51
C THR A 484 36.78 -13.89 17.08
N PRO A 485 37.38 -13.28 18.12
CA PRO A 485 36.92 -11.98 18.62
C PRO A 485 36.77 -10.95 17.49
N LEU A 486 35.61 -10.32 17.42
CA LEU A 486 35.34 -9.25 16.46
C LEU A 486 35.79 -7.92 17.07
N ASP A 487 36.80 -7.30 16.48
CA ASP A 487 37.35 -6.01 16.92
C ASP A 487 36.57 -4.87 16.25
N PHE A 488 35.61 -4.30 16.97
CA PHE A 488 34.84 -3.14 16.55
C PHE A 488 35.14 -1.95 17.46
N THR A 489 35.31 -0.77 16.87
CA THR A 489 35.70 0.46 17.58
C THR A 489 34.52 1.29 18.05
N GLU A 490 33.32 1.00 17.53
CA GLU A 490 32.11 1.77 17.80
C GLU A 490 30.86 0.87 17.70
N VAL A 491 29.90 1.10 18.60
CA VAL A 491 28.53 0.61 18.47
C VAL A 491 27.70 1.76 17.93
N SER A 492 27.42 1.74 16.63
CA SER A 492 26.68 2.80 15.93
C SER A 492 25.15 2.58 16.00
N GLY A 493 24.72 1.43 16.52
CA GLY A 493 23.32 1.10 16.75
C GLY A 493 23.15 -0.37 17.13
N PHE A 494 22.15 -0.67 17.96
CA PHE A 494 21.89 -2.01 18.46
C PHE A 494 20.40 -2.14 18.78
N ASP A 495 19.74 -3.13 18.19
CA ASP A 495 18.32 -3.38 18.42
C ASP A 495 18.00 -4.89 18.36
N ILE A 496 16.96 -5.30 19.09
CA ILE A 496 16.49 -6.67 19.20
C ILE A 496 15.09 -6.80 18.59
N PRO A 497 14.94 -7.53 17.47
CA PRO A 497 13.64 -7.73 16.83
C PRO A 497 12.65 -8.49 17.74
N SER A 498 11.37 -8.29 17.47
CA SER A 498 10.26 -8.85 18.25
C SER A 498 10.25 -10.38 18.41
N ASN A 499 10.97 -11.11 17.56
CA ASN A 499 11.05 -12.57 17.60
C ASN A 499 12.14 -13.12 18.55
N SER A 500 13.02 -12.26 19.07
CA SER A 500 13.99 -12.63 20.11
C SER A 500 13.35 -12.51 21.50
N ARG A 501 13.12 -13.67 22.15
CA ARG A 501 12.17 -13.78 23.26
C ARG A 501 12.75 -14.31 24.57
N VAL A 502 12.12 -13.90 25.68
CA VAL A 502 12.34 -14.40 27.05
C VAL A 502 11.00 -14.66 27.74
N GLN A 503 10.96 -15.69 28.59
CA GLN A 503 9.79 -16.02 29.41
C GLN A 503 9.81 -15.32 30.78
N ALA A 504 10.99 -14.96 31.27
CA ALA A 504 11.18 -14.28 32.54
C ALA A 504 12.13 -13.09 32.35
N SER A 505 11.83 -11.97 33.01
CA SER A 505 12.66 -10.77 32.88
C SER A 505 14.08 -11.02 33.37
N ASN A 506 15.04 -10.42 32.67
CA ASN A 506 16.48 -10.52 32.93
C ASN A 506 17.11 -11.91 32.72
N ALA A 507 16.38 -12.86 32.10
CA ALA A 507 16.93 -14.13 31.66
C ALA A 507 17.65 -13.97 30.32
N ALA A 508 18.63 -14.84 30.05
CA ALA A 508 19.23 -14.93 28.73
C ALA A 508 18.19 -15.34 27.68
N ALA A 509 18.20 -14.68 26.53
CA ALA A 509 17.29 -14.93 25.43
C ALA A 509 17.86 -15.91 24.42
N SER A 510 16.98 -16.70 23.82
CA SER A 510 17.21 -17.37 22.54
C SER A 510 16.86 -16.40 21.41
N GLY A 511 17.71 -16.29 20.39
CA GLY A 511 17.48 -15.43 19.25
C GLY A 511 18.62 -14.44 19.00
N ARG A 512 18.40 -13.53 18.06
CA ARG A 512 19.44 -12.65 17.52
C ARG A 512 19.08 -11.18 17.68
N ALA A 513 20.08 -10.36 17.94
CA ALA A 513 20.03 -8.91 17.81
C ALA A 513 20.63 -8.47 16.47
N LEU A 514 20.26 -7.30 15.97
CA LEU A 514 20.99 -6.63 14.90
C LEU A 514 21.84 -5.49 15.48
N ALA A 515 23.09 -5.40 15.02
CA ALA A 515 24.04 -4.40 15.48
C ALA A 515 24.73 -3.74 14.28
N ALA A 516 24.74 -2.41 14.24
CA ALA A 516 25.59 -1.62 13.37
C ALA A 516 26.91 -1.37 14.10
N LEU A 517 27.98 -2.05 13.66
CA LEU A 517 29.31 -1.99 14.29
C LEU A 517 30.33 -1.40 13.33
N ARG A 518 31.15 -0.48 13.83
CA ARG A 518 32.26 0.07 13.05
C ARG A 518 33.49 -0.82 13.21
N VAL A 519 33.90 -1.47 12.13
CA VAL A 519 35.08 -2.35 12.07
C VAL A 519 36.07 -1.72 11.10
N GLY A 520 37.20 -1.23 11.64
CA GLY A 520 38.06 -0.31 10.90
C GLY A 520 37.31 0.98 10.57
N ASP A 521 37.27 1.36 9.29
CA ASP A 521 36.59 2.57 8.81
C ASP A 521 35.20 2.32 8.22
N VAL A 522 34.67 1.10 8.38
CA VAL A 522 33.41 0.67 7.76
C VAL A 522 32.37 0.33 8.82
N THR A 523 31.20 0.97 8.75
CA THR A 523 30.02 0.62 9.53
C THR A 523 29.29 -0.55 8.84
N ASN A 524 29.30 -1.70 9.51
CA ASN A 524 28.75 -2.96 9.03
C ASN A 524 27.58 -3.42 9.89
N LEU A 525 26.62 -4.10 9.26
CA LEU A 525 25.50 -4.73 9.94
C LEU A 525 25.84 -6.19 10.28
N TYR A 526 25.61 -6.56 11.54
CA TYR A 526 25.80 -7.91 12.05
C TYR A 526 24.53 -8.42 12.73
N ALA A 527 24.29 -9.73 12.64
CA ALA A 527 23.33 -10.43 13.47
C ALA A 527 24.06 -11.16 14.61
N ILE A 528 23.81 -10.77 15.86
CA ILE A 528 24.49 -11.31 17.05
C ILE A 528 23.55 -12.25 17.79
N GLU A 529 23.97 -13.50 17.99
CA GLU A 529 23.26 -14.48 18.80
C GLU A 529 23.32 -14.10 20.30
N LEU A 530 22.16 -13.84 20.91
CA LEU A 530 22.04 -13.31 22.27
C LEU A 530 22.47 -14.30 23.36
N SER A 531 22.45 -15.59 23.05
CA SER A 531 22.83 -16.67 23.96
C SER A 531 24.34 -16.93 23.99
N THR A 532 25.08 -16.54 22.95
CA THR A 532 26.50 -16.92 22.79
C THR A 532 27.44 -15.77 22.45
N GLY A 533 26.94 -14.64 21.95
CA GLY A 533 27.76 -13.57 21.37
C GLY A 533 28.28 -13.88 19.97
N ALA A 534 27.89 -14.99 19.34
CA ALA A 534 28.31 -15.31 17.98
C ALA A 534 27.67 -14.33 16.98
N ALA A 535 28.50 -13.60 16.23
CA ALA A 535 28.10 -12.68 15.20
C ALA A 535 28.15 -13.33 13.82
N THR A 536 27.17 -12.99 12.98
CA THR A 536 27.21 -13.21 11.53
C THR A 536 27.26 -11.86 10.85
N PHE A 537 28.23 -11.70 9.94
CA PHE A 537 28.30 -10.53 9.06
C PHE A 537 27.18 -10.59 8.03
N LEU A 538 26.42 -9.50 7.89
CA LEU A 538 25.36 -9.38 6.88
C LEU A 538 25.87 -8.56 5.68
N SER A 539 26.04 -7.25 5.86
CA SER A 539 26.60 -6.37 4.83
C SER A 539 27.06 -5.03 5.41
N PRO A 540 27.83 -4.20 4.68
CA PRO A 540 27.96 -2.78 4.98
C PRO A 540 26.59 -2.08 4.92
N ILE A 541 26.41 -1.00 5.68
CA ILE A 541 25.21 -0.15 5.60
C ILE A 541 25.49 1.00 4.63
N GLY A 542 24.73 1.09 3.53
CA GLY A 542 25.04 1.99 2.43
C GLY A 542 26.44 1.72 1.87
N THR A 543 27.27 2.77 1.79
CA THR A 543 28.69 2.64 1.45
C THR A 543 29.57 2.20 2.64
N GLY A 544 29.00 2.15 3.85
CA GLY A 544 29.71 1.88 5.10
C GLY A 544 30.56 3.04 5.61
N ALA A 545 30.69 4.15 4.88
CA ALA A 545 31.55 5.27 5.28
C ALA A 545 30.99 6.11 6.44
N THR A 546 29.66 6.24 6.51
CA THR A 546 28.97 7.09 7.50
C THR A 546 28.66 6.28 8.74
N SER A 547 29.07 6.79 9.92
CA SER A 547 28.65 6.19 11.20
C SER A 547 27.20 6.55 11.52
N LEU A 548 26.57 5.73 12.37
CA LEU A 548 25.21 5.92 12.84
C LEU A 548 25.21 6.33 14.32
N ALA A 549 24.18 7.07 14.73
CA ALA A 549 23.86 7.37 16.12
C ALA A 549 22.77 6.43 16.68
N GLY A 550 22.12 5.63 15.82
CA GLY A 550 21.10 4.67 16.26
C GLY A 550 20.67 3.75 15.13
N LEU A 551 20.11 2.61 15.52
CA LEU A 551 19.52 1.59 14.64
C LEU A 551 18.26 1.07 15.33
N THR A 552 17.17 0.95 14.57
CA THR A 552 15.98 0.23 14.99
C THR A 552 15.49 -0.70 13.88
N VAL A 553 14.92 -1.84 14.25
CA VAL A 553 14.51 -2.94 13.39
C VAL A 553 13.11 -3.41 13.75
N GLY A 554 12.29 -3.63 12.73
CA GLY A 554 10.91 -4.05 12.93
C GLY A 554 9.95 -3.34 11.98
N GLU A 555 8.69 -3.77 12.02
CA GLU A 555 7.68 -3.32 11.07
C GLU A 555 7.30 -1.84 11.30
N ALA A 556 6.89 -1.14 10.25
CA ALA A 556 6.44 0.27 10.30
C ALA A 556 5.14 0.44 11.13
N PRO A 557 4.86 1.60 11.75
CA PRO A 557 3.80 1.78 12.75
C PRO A 557 2.38 1.48 12.25
N ILE A 558 1.42 1.33 13.17
CA ILE A 558 -0.02 1.32 12.83
C ILE A 558 -0.48 2.71 12.36
N GLY A 559 0.28 3.77 12.65
CA GLY A 559 0.01 5.10 12.15
C GLY A 559 -1.02 5.87 12.97
N ALA A 560 -1.06 7.17 12.71
CA ALA A 560 -1.97 8.13 13.34
C ALA A 560 -3.02 8.59 12.34
N VAL A 561 -4.25 8.81 12.78
CA VAL A 561 -5.37 9.23 11.91
C VAL A 561 -5.74 10.69 12.12
N ALA A 562 -6.01 11.40 11.02
CA ALA A 562 -6.44 12.80 10.99
C ALA A 562 -7.52 13.03 9.91
N PHE A 563 -8.24 14.14 9.98
CA PHE A 563 -8.98 14.65 8.82
C PHE A 563 -7.99 15.12 7.74
N GLY A 564 -8.33 14.86 6.49
CA GLY A 564 -7.52 15.26 5.33
C GLY A 564 -7.48 16.78 5.11
N THR A 565 -8.50 17.50 5.57
CA THR A 565 -8.56 18.97 5.56
C THR A 565 -9.22 19.50 6.84
N PRO A 566 -8.93 20.74 7.26
CA PRO A 566 -9.56 21.34 8.43
C PRO A 566 -11.02 21.78 8.17
N THR A 567 -11.39 21.94 6.89
CA THR A 567 -12.72 22.43 6.48
C THR A 567 -13.28 21.62 5.31
N TYR A 568 -14.60 21.43 5.33
CA TYR A 568 -15.42 20.81 4.29
C TYR A 568 -16.58 21.75 3.94
N THR A 569 -17.10 21.71 2.73
CA THR A 569 -18.25 22.52 2.30
C THR A 569 -19.18 21.69 1.43
N VAL A 570 -20.48 21.80 1.67
CA VAL A 570 -21.55 21.11 0.93
C VAL A 570 -22.75 22.05 0.79
N ASP A 571 -23.54 21.86 -0.26
CA ASP A 571 -24.84 22.53 -0.40
C ASP A 571 -25.92 21.69 0.29
N GLU A 572 -26.92 22.35 0.87
CA GLU A 572 -28.06 21.71 1.52
C GLU A 572 -29.04 21.16 0.48
N ASN A 573 -28.64 20.14 -0.28
CA ASN A 573 -29.43 19.60 -1.39
C ASN A 573 -29.76 18.10 -1.21
N GLY A 574 -29.62 17.61 0.02
CA GLY A 574 -29.85 16.21 0.38
C GLY A 574 -28.72 15.26 -0.03
N SER A 575 -27.61 15.77 -0.58
CA SER A 575 -26.44 14.97 -0.92
C SER A 575 -25.63 14.62 0.33
N ALA A 576 -25.00 13.44 0.33
CA ALA A 576 -24.03 13.10 1.34
C ALA A 576 -22.66 13.73 1.03
N ILE A 577 -21.90 14.09 2.06
CA ILE A 577 -20.51 14.56 1.94
C ILE A 577 -19.52 13.51 2.44
N ALA A 578 -18.46 13.29 1.66
CA ALA A 578 -17.33 12.45 2.03
C ALA A 578 -16.28 13.25 2.84
N LEU A 579 -16.09 12.87 4.09
CA LEU A 579 -15.07 13.39 4.99
C LEU A 579 -13.81 12.53 4.84
N ASN A 580 -12.84 13.00 4.06
CA ASN A 580 -11.57 12.28 3.85
C ASN A 580 -10.75 12.24 5.14
N LEU A 581 -10.30 11.05 5.54
CA LEU A 581 -9.38 10.80 6.64
C LEU A 581 -8.05 10.29 6.11
N VAL A 582 -6.96 10.77 6.69
CA VAL A 582 -5.59 10.39 6.33
C VAL A 582 -4.94 9.64 7.49
N ARG A 583 -4.20 8.59 7.18
CA ARG A 583 -3.37 7.83 8.10
C ARG A 583 -1.90 8.14 7.81
N THR A 584 -1.20 8.67 8.81
CA THR A 584 0.19 9.14 8.72
C THR A 584 1.09 8.41 9.70
N GLY A 585 2.40 8.50 9.54
CA GLY A 585 3.35 7.86 10.44
C GLY A 585 3.43 6.33 10.35
N GLY A 586 2.51 5.64 9.66
CA GLY A 586 2.59 4.20 9.40
C GLY A 586 1.32 3.63 8.75
N SER A 587 1.41 2.46 8.12
CA SER A 587 0.28 1.84 7.41
C SER A 587 -0.04 0.41 7.88
N ARG A 588 0.59 -0.07 8.95
CA ARG A 588 0.51 -1.48 9.36
C ARG A 588 -0.72 -1.81 10.19
N GLY A 589 -1.37 -2.92 9.90
CA GLY A 589 -2.49 -3.44 10.66
C GLY A 589 -3.79 -2.69 10.42
N GLU A 590 -4.90 -3.39 10.55
CA GLU A 590 -6.22 -2.79 10.50
C GLU A 590 -6.52 -2.05 11.80
N PHE A 591 -7.16 -0.88 11.72
CA PHE A 591 -7.78 -0.24 12.88
C PHE A 591 -9.07 0.47 12.47
N THR A 592 -9.90 0.79 13.46
CA THR A 592 -11.11 1.59 13.30
C THR A 592 -11.01 2.90 14.06
N VAL A 593 -11.66 3.95 13.58
CA VAL A 593 -11.82 5.25 14.25
C VAL A 593 -13.27 5.73 14.11
N SER A 594 -13.79 6.43 15.11
CA SER A 594 -15.14 7.01 15.06
C SER A 594 -15.09 8.49 14.65
N VAL A 595 -15.94 8.90 13.72
CA VAL A 595 -16.22 10.30 13.38
C VAL A 595 -17.56 10.70 13.98
N ALA A 596 -17.59 11.76 14.79
CA ALA A 596 -18.82 12.26 15.41
C ALA A 596 -19.05 13.75 15.11
N ALA A 597 -20.29 14.11 14.82
CA ALA A 597 -20.76 15.49 14.83
C ALA A 597 -21.11 15.90 16.27
N THR A 598 -20.48 16.96 16.78
CA THR A 598 -20.51 17.31 18.21
C THR A 598 -21.05 18.71 18.51
N GLY A 599 -21.34 19.51 17.48
CA GLY A 599 -21.83 20.87 17.62
C GLY A 599 -21.84 21.63 16.29
N GLY A 600 -21.99 22.95 16.33
CA GLY A 600 -22.15 23.82 15.17
C GLY A 600 -23.41 24.67 15.24
N THR A 601 -23.75 25.37 14.16
CA THR A 601 -25.05 26.07 14.04
C THR A 601 -26.14 25.17 13.47
N ALA A 602 -25.76 24.13 12.70
CA ALA A 602 -26.68 23.16 12.15
C ALA A 602 -27.20 22.19 13.22
N THR A 603 -28.47 21.83 13.08
CA THR A 603 -29.29 20.98 13.94
C THR A 603 -29.40 19.55 13.39
N ALA A 604 -28.99 18.58 14.21
CA ALA A 604 -29.16 17.16 13.92
C ALA A 604 -30.61 16.78 13.60
N SER A 605 -30.79 15.91 12.60
CA SER A 605 -32.07 15.45 12.05
C SER A 605 -32.92 16.51 11.36
N THR A 606 -32.48 17.77 11.33
CA THR A 606 -33.07 18.83 10.49
C THR A 606 -32.18 19.05 9.29
N ASP A 607 -30.86 19.18 9.52
CA ASP A 607 -29.92 19.60 8.47
C ASP A 607 -28.89 18.49 8.16
N TYR A 608 -28.68 17.52 9.07
CA TYR A 608 -27.81 16.35 8.86
C TYR A 608 -28.13 15.16 9.79
N THR A 609 -27.61 13.96 9.49
CA THR A 609 -27.74 12.77 10.36
C THR A 609 -26.62 12.69 11.41
N ALA A 610 -26.94 12.56 12.70
CA ALA A 610 -25.97 12.72 13.80
C ALA A 610 -25.40 11.42 14.42
N ASP A 611 -25.49 10.28 13.73
CA ASP A 611 -24.93 9.02 14.24
C ASP A 611 -23.39 8.98 14.08
N PRO A 612 -22.62 8.51 15.09
CA PRO A 612 -21.18 8.33 14.93
C PRO A 612 -20.86 7.34 13.81
N ILE A 613 -20.02 7.75 12.88
CA ILE A 613 -19.60 6.94 11.73
C ILE A 613 -18.32 6.19 12.12
N THR A 614 -18.34 4.86 12.05
CA THR A 614 -17.12 4.06 12.24
C THR A 614 -16.41 3.89 10.91
N VAL A 615 -15.16 4.34 10.84
CA VAL A 615 -14.30 4.22 9.66
C VAL A 615 -13.23 3.17 9.93
N THR A 616 -13.08 2.23 9.00
CA THR A 616 -12.04 1.20 9.06
C THR A 616 -10.90 1.55 8.11
N PHE A 617 -9.66 1.50 8.62
CA PHE A 617 -8.44 1.50 7.81
C PHE A 617 -7.92 0.07 7.75
N ALA A 618 -7.89 -0.53 6.57
CA ALA A 618 -7.26 -1.84 6.34
C ALA A 618 -5.73 -1.79 6.52
N ASP A 619 -5.09 -2.96 6.64
CA ASP A 619 -3.62 -3.07 6.57
C ASP A 619 -3.12 -2.47 5.24
N GLY A 620 -2.12 -1.60 5.30
CA GLY A 620 -1.56 -0.87 4.16
C GLY A 620 -2.34 0.38 3.73
N GLN A 621 -3.60 0.55 4.14
CA GLN A 621 -4.44 1.68 3.71
C GLN A 621 -4.03 2.98 4.40
N THR A 622 -3.79 4.03 3.61
CA THR A 622 -3.34 5.35 4.09
C THR A 622 -4.42 6.44 4.02
N THR A 623 -5.54 6.17 3.36
CA THR A 623 -6.70 7.09 3.30
C THR A 623 -8.00 6.30 3.41
N ALA A 624 -9.00 6.89 4.06
CA ALA A 624 -10.37 6.35 4.14
C ALA A 624 -11.35 7.53 4.20
N SER A 625 -12.65 7.31 4.03
CA SER A 625 -13.65 8.37 4.12
C SER A 625 -14.80 8.00 5.07
N ALA A 626 -15.35 9.01 5.75
CA ALA A 626 -16.60 8.92 6.48
C ALA A 626 -17.69 9.66 5.70
N THR A 627 -18.87 9.07 5.51
CA THR A 627 -19.97 9.71 4.78
C THR A 627 -20.98 10.28 5.76
N LEU A 628 -21.20 11.60 5.72
CA LEU A 628 -22.23 12.29 6.49
C LEU A 628 -23.37 12.71 5.55
N ASN A 629 -24.61 12.29 5.85
CA ASN A 629 -25.77 12.67 5.05
C ASN A 629 -26.28 14.05 5.47
N ILE A 630 -26.51 14.92 4.48
CA ILE A 630 -27.16 16.23 4.65
C ILE A 630 -28.65 16.07 4.35
N THR A 631 -29.48 16.80 5.07
CA THR A 631 -30.93 16.78 4.89
C THR A 631 -31.32 18.00 4.07
N ASP A 632 -32.12 17.81 3.02
CA ASP A 632 -32.67 18.88 2.20
C ASP A 632 -34.02 19.32 2.77
N ASP A 633 -34.31 20.61 2.79
CA ASP A 633 -35.66 21.09 3.03
C ASP A 633 -36.13 22.16 2.01
N ASN A 634 -37.02 23.08 2.40
CA ASN A 634 -37.50 24.16 1.52
C ASN A 634 -37.57 25.50 2.28
N LEU A 635 -36.88 25.58 3.42
CA LEU A 635 -36.79 26.76 4.26
C LEU A 635 -35.55 27.54 3.83
N ILE A 636 -35.73 28.83 3.51
CA ILE A 636 -34.58 29.70 3.26
C ILE A 636 -33.92 29.99 4.60
N GLU A 637 -32.71 29.49 4.79
CA GLU A 637 -31.90 29.64 5.98
C GLU A 637 -30.61 30.46 5.71
N ASN A 638 -29.74 30.59 6.73
CA ASN A 638 -28.38 31.10 6.50
C ASN A 638 -27.44 29.91 6.46
N ASN A 639 -26.28 30.03 5.79
CA ASN A 639 -25.27 28.98 5.84
C ASN A 639 -24.92 28.57 7.28
N GLU A 640 -24.86 27.25 7.48
CA GLU A 640 -24.69 26.64 8.78
C GLU A 640 -23.40 25.85 8.89
N THR A 641 -23.07 25.39 10.10
CA THR A 641 -21.82 24.68 10.39
C THR A 641 -22.05 23.43 11.22
N VAL A 642 -21.21 22.41 11.03
CA VAL A 642 -21.11 21.21 11.87
C VAL A 642 -19.65 21.04 12.33
N SER A 643 -19.45 20.80 13.63
CA SER A 643 -18.15 20.50 14.25
C SER A 643 -17.93 18.99 14.32
N LEU A 644 -16.89 18.51 13.64
CA LEU A 644 -16.55 17.09 13.49
C LEU A 644 -15.34 16.72 14.37
N VAL A 645 -15.39 15.56 15.03
CA VAL A 645 -14.35 15.08 15.96
C VAL A 645 -14.05 13.61 15.70
N LEU A 646 -12.75 13.26 15.64
CA LEU A 646 -12.27 11.88 15.64
C LEU A 646 -12.15 11.35 17.07
N SER A 647 -12.53 10.09 17.30
CA SER A 647 -12.41 9.44 18.61
C SER A 647 -12.26 7.93 18.51
N ASN A 648 -11.87 7.28 19.61
CA ASN A 648 -11.82 5.83 19.79
C ASN A 648 -11.01 5.07 18.70
N PRO A 649 -9.78 5.48 18.34
CA PRO A 649 -8.95 4.66 17.48
C PRO A 649 -8.65 3.30 18.16
N THR A 650 -8.87 2.19 17.45
CA THR A 650 -8.64 0.84 17.96
C THR A 650 -7.25 0.31 17.60
N ASN A 651 -6.92 -0.89 18.08
CA ASN A 651 -5.69 -1.61 17.73
C ASN A 651 -4.37 -0.85 17.92
N GLY A 652 -4.33 0.19 18.76
CA GLY A 652 -3.11 0.95 19.04
C GLY A 652 -2.80 2.06 18.02
N ALA A 653 -3.72 2.35 17.09
CA ALA A 653 -3.68 3.60 16.34
C ALA A 653 -3.90 4.81 17.28
N VAL A 654 -3.39 5.97 16.90
CA VAL A 654 -3.52 7.21 17.69
C VAL A 654 -4.14 8.32 16.83
N LEU A 655 -4.71 9.35 17.46
CA LEU A 655 -5.18 10.53 16.74
C LEU A 655 -3.99 11.46 16.44
N ALA A 656 -3.92 12.01 15.24
CA ALA A 656 -2.97 13.04 14.86
C ALA A 656 -3.49 14.45 15.26
N SER A 657 -2.70 15.50 15.01
CA SER A 657 -3.03 16.87 15.42
C SER A 657 -4.28 17.47 14.75
N GLN A 658 -4.68 16.97 13.58
CA GLN A 658 -5.90 17.35 12.88
C GLN A 658 -7.03 16.35 13.18
N ASP A 659 -7.38 16.20 14.46
CA ASP A 659 -8.45 15.31 14.94
C ASP A 659 -9.84 15.96 14.97
N THR A 660 -9.93 17.22 14.54
CA THR A 660 -11.18 17.99 14.39
C THR A 660 -11.28 18.65 13.02
N ALA A 661 -12.51 18.89 12.54
CA ALA A 661 -12.78 19.62 11.30
C ALA A 661 -14.12 20.37 11.37
N THR A 662 -14.31 21.37 10.51
CA THR A 662 -15.59 22.09 10.37
C THR A 662 -16.21 21.83 9.00
N LEU A 663 -17.47 21.41 8.97
CA LEU A 663 -18.27 21.33 7.75
C LEU A 663 -19.16 22.57 7.65
N ASN A 664 -19.16 23.24 6.49
CA ASN A 664 -20.08 24.32 6.15
C ASN A 664 -21.20 23.79 5.25
N ILE A 665 -22.45 24.08 5.60
CA ILE A 665 -23.65 23.74 4.83
C ILE A 665 -24.17 25.04 4.20
N SER A 666 -24.29 25.09 2.87
CA SER A 666 -24.79 26.27 2.15
C SER A 666 -26.25 26.06 1.74
N ASP A 667 -27.12 26.92 2.24
CA ASP A 667 -28.55 26.95 1.88
C ASP A 667 -28.70 27.09 0.35
N ASN A 668 -29.55 26.24 -0.24
CA ASN A 668 -29.76 26.18 -1.68
C ASN A 668 -31.13 26.77 -2.10
N ASP A 669 -31.93 27.26 -1.16
CA ASP A 669 -33.32 27.62 -1.37
C ASP A 669 -33.49 29.04 -1.91
N THR A 670 -34.44 29.20 -2.85
CA THR A 670 -34.69 30.51 -3.50
C THR A 670 -36.16 30.81 -3.66
N VAL A 671 -36.50 32.11 -3.70
CA VAL A 671 -37.89 32.56 -3.84
C VAL A 671 -38.37 32.38 -5.29
N VAL A 672 -39.39 31.53 -5.52
CA VAL A 672 -40.00 31.36 -6.85
C VAL A 672 -40.92 32.54 -7.18
N SER A 673 -40.64 33.26 -8.28
CA SER A 673 -41.52 34.32 -8.81
C SER A 673 -42.29 33.83 -10.05
N GLU A 674 -43.59 33.55 -9.91
CA GLU A 674 -44.46 33.19 -11.04
C GLU A 674 -44.71 34.38 -11.98
N THR A 675 -44.46 34.21 -13.28
CA THR A 675 -44.92 35.15 -14.33
C THR A 675 -45.98 34.47 -15.20
N VAL A 676 -47.21 34.99 -15.15
CA VAL A 676 -48.35 34.53 -15.96
C VAL A 676 -48.16 34.95 -17.42
N GLY A 677 -48.08 33.98 -18.34
CA GLY A 677 -48.00 34.22 -19.79
C GLY A 677 -49.36 34.51 -20.43
N ASN A 678 -49.48 35.63 -21.15
CA ASN A 678 -50.61 35.92 -22.05
C ASN A 678 -50.15 35.69 -23.51
N THR A 679 -50.89 34.88 -24.26
CA THR A 679 -50.56 34.46 -25.63
C THR A 679 -50.87 35.55 -26.67
N VAL A 680 -49.93 35.87 -27.56
CA VAL A 680 -50.21 36.44 -28.90
C VAL A 680 -49.29 35.77 -29.93
N GLY A 681 -49.90 35.23 -30.98
CA GLY A 681 -49.24 34.37 -31.96
C GLY A 681 -48.41 35.08 -33.04
N SER A 682 -47.42 34.32 -33.52
CA SER A 682 -46.87 34.20 -34.89
C SER A 682 -47.04 35.38 -35.87
N THR A 683 -45.96 35.84 -36.51
CA THR A 683 -45.57 35.43 -37.89
C THR A 683 -44.25 36.12 -38.36
N VAL A 684 -43.41 35.41 -39.13
CA VAL A 684 -42.35 35.82 -40.12
C VAL A 684 -41.25 36.79 -39.62
N GLY A 685 -39.93 36.61 -39.78
CA GLY A 685 -39.11 35.83 -40.69
C GLY A 685 -37.97 36.72 -41.24
N ASN A 686 -36.80 36.11 -41.46
CA ASN A 686 -35.69 36.54 -42.35
C ASN A 686 -34.57 37.49 -41.82
N THR A 687 -33.43 36.87 -41.47
CA THR A 687 -32.12 36.92 -42.19
C THR A 687 -31.42 38.28 -42.47
N VAL A 688 -30.27 38.47 -41.79
CA VAL A 688 -28.94 39.02 -42.24
C VAL A 688 -28.93 40.55 -42.52
N VAL A 689 -27.93 41.39 -42.17
CA VAL A 689 -26.47 41.34 -42.38
C VAL A 689 -25.75 42.32 -41.41
N ASN A 690 -24.51 41.99 -41.06
CA ASN A 690 -23.38 42.79 -40.55
C ASN A 690 -23.49 44.33 -40.54
N GLU A 691 -22.97 44.97 -39.49
CA GLU A 691 -21.68 45.70 -39.61
C GLU A 691 -21.06 46.08 -38.26
N THR A 692 -19.74 46.01 -38.25
CA THR A 692 -18.82 46.36 -37.17
C THR A 692 -18.50 47.86 -37.18
N VAL A 693 -18.04 48.36 -36.04
CA VAL A 693 -17.06 49.46 -35.80
C VAL A 693 -17.65 50.73 -35.18
N GLY A 694 -17.08 51.13 -34.03
CA GLY A 694 -16.83 52.55 -33.76
C GLY A 694 -16.97 53.02 -32.32
N ASN A 695 -15.86 52.95 -31.57
CA ASN A 695 -15.51 53.66 -30.33
C ASN A 695 -16.02 55.13 -30.21
N THR A 696 -16.39 55.58 -28.99
CA THR A 696 -15.84 56.78 -28.27
C THR A 696 -16.83 57.49 -27.29
N VAL A 697 -16.51 57.40 -25.99
CA VAL A 697 -16.46 58.39 -24.86
C VAL A 697 -17.25 59.73 -24.91
N GLY A 698 -17.90 60.12 -23.77
CA GLY A 698 -18.10 61.55 -23.43
C GLY A 698 -19.08 61.98 -22.30
N ASN A 699 -18.60 62.03 -21.05
CA ASN A 699 -18.73 63.09 -19.99
C ASN A 699 -20.04 63.91 -19.68
N THR A 700 -20.61 63.66 -18.47
CA THR A 700 -21.04 64.55 -17.34
C THR A 700 -22.14 65.65 -17.43
N VAL A 701 -23.08 65.64 -16.44
CA VAL A 701 -23.42 66.69 -15.40
C VAL A 701 -24.91 66.63 -14.97
N GLY A 702 -25.20 66.56 -13.64
CA GLY A 702 -26.45 67.13 -13.07
C GLY A 702 -27.05 66.62 -11.74
N SER A 703 -26.58 67.15 -10.60
CA SER A 703 -27.36 67.57 -9.38
C SER A 703 -27.94 66.57 -8.34
N THR A 704 -27.16 66.36 -7.26
CA THR A 704 -27.44 66.44 -5.80
C THR A 704 -28.81 66.07 -5.20
N VAL A 705 -28.87 64.98 -4.39
CA VAL A 705 -29.29 64.95 -2.95
C VAL A 705 -28.61 63.74 -2.25
N GLY A 706 -28.10 63.97 -1.03
CA GLY A 706 -27.23 63.12 -0.21
C GLY A 706 -27.49 61.61 -0.15
N SER A 707 -26.52 60.85 -0.63
CA SER A 707 -26.09 59.55 -0.09
C SER A 707 -24.66 59.31 -0.59
N THR A 708 -23.77 58.79 0.25
CA THR A 708 -22.42 58.38 -0.16
C THR A 708 -22.56 57.23 -1.15
N VAL A 709 -22.57 57.54 -2.45
CA VAL A 709 -22.41 56.53 -3.51
C VAL A 709 -20.93 56.26 -3.59
N VAL A 710 -20.49 55.15 -3.00
CA VAL A 710 -19.26 54.50 -3.45
C VAL A 710 -19.57 54.02 -4.87
N SER A 711 -19.04 54.73 -5.85
CA SER A 711 -18.99 54.22 -7.23
C SER A 711 -17.93 53.14 -7.24
N GLU A 712 -18.30 51.91 -6.91
CA GLU A 712 -17.51 50.76 -7.33
C GLU A 712 -17.59 50.68 -8.85
N THR A 713 -16.54 51.15 -9.49
CA THR A 713 -16.21 50.67 -10.82
C THR A 713 -15.89 49.19 -10.64
N VAL A 714 -16.87 48.30 -10.88
CA VAL A 714 -16.60 46.88 -11.09
C VAL A 714 -15.79 46.81 -12.38
N GLY A 715 -14.47 46.89 -12.24
CA GLY A 715 -13.56 46.46 -13.28
C GLY A 715 -13.78 44.98 -13.46
N ASN A 716 -14.60 44.61 -14.45
CA ASN A 716 -14.74 43.23 -14.87
C ASN A 716 -13.41 42.85 -15.53
N THR A 717 -12.43 42.46 -14.73
CA THR A 717 -11.12 42.00 -15.22
C THR A 717 -11.37 40.70 -15.96
N VAL A 718 -11.39 40.78 -17.29
CA VAL A 718 -11.51 39.63 -18.18
C VAL A 718 -10.28 38.75 -17.97
N GLY A 719 -10.49 37.47 -17.68
CA GLY A 719 -9.42 36.50 -17.58
C GLY A 719 -8.58 36.42 -18.85
N THR A 720 -7.28 36.18 -18.69
CA THR A 720 -6.37 35.99 -19.81
C THR A 720 -5.72 34.61 -19.78
N ILE A 721 -5.33 34.13 -20.96
CA ILE A 721 -4.48 32.95 -21.13
C ILE A 721 -3.31 33.33 -22.04
N ALA A 722 -2.10 32.95 -21.65
CA ALA A 722 -0.89 33.22 -22.40
C ALA A 722 0.02 31.99 -22.40
N ALA A 723 0.76 31.79 -23.49
CA ALA A 723 1.82 30.79 -23.56
C ALA A 723 3.12 31.44 -24.01
N ASN A 724 4.20 31.16 -23.28
CA ASN A 724 5.52 31.71 -23.53
C ASN A 724 6.59 30.64 -23.34
N PHE A 725 7.75 30.82 -23.98
CA PHE A 725 8.92 30.02 -23.66
C PHE A 725 9.66 30.63 -22.48
N ALA A 726 9.85 29.83 -21.43
CA ALA A 726 10.68 30.16 -20.29
C ALA A 726 12.16 30.31 -20.72
N ALA A 727 12.99 30.88 -19.85
CA ALA A 727 14.42 31.08 -20.12
C ALA A 727 15.19 29.76 -20.42
N ASN A 728 14.69 28.63 -19.92
CA ASN A 728 15.22 27.29 -20.20
C ASN A 728 14.66 26.65 -21.48
N GLY A 729 13.81 27.37 -22.23
CA GLY A 729 13.20 26.92 -23.48
C GLY A 729 11.89 26.15 -23.31
N SER A 730 11.44 25.86 -22.08
CA SER A 730 10.18 25.14 -21.81
C SER A 730 8.97 25.99 -22.18
N ALA A 731 7.94 25.39 -22.79
CA ALA A 731 6.68 26.08 -23.06
C ALA A 731 5.83 26.11 -21.79
N ILE A 732 5.57 27.30 -21.27
CA ILE A 732 4.75 27.52 -20.06
C ILE A 732 3.49 28.27 -20.45
N ILE A 733 2.35 27.74 -20.02
CA ILE A 733 1.03 28.31 -20.22
C ILE A 733 0.57 28.83 -18.87
N SER A 734 0.15 30.09 -18.84
CA SER A 734 -0.38 30.73 -17.65
C SER A 734 -1.78 31.25 -17.90
N THR A 735 -2.63 31.05 -16.91
CA THR A 735 -3.94 31.71 -16.84
C THR A 735 -3.86 32.82 -15.80
N THR A 736 -4.58 33.91 -16.01
CA THR A 736 -4.73 34.97 -15.00
C THR A 736 -6.20 35.28 -14.92
N ASN A 737 -6.84 34.91 -13.81
CA ASN A 737 -8.27 35.10 -13.68
C ASN A 737 -8.77 35.03 -12.24
N ASN A 738 -9.78 35.85 -11.94
CA ASN A 738 -10.54 35.79 -10.68
C ASN A 738 -11.93 35.14 -10.87
N VAL A 739 -12.28 34.66 -12.08
CA VAL A 739 -13.65 34.18 -12.40
C VAL A 739 -13.74 32.92 -13.29
N GLN A 740 -12.76 32.59 -14.16
CA GLN A 740 -12.79 31.39 -15.01
C GLN A 740 -11.52 30.54 -14.87
N ASN A 741 -11.69 29.22 -14.70
CA ASN A 741 -10.59 28.27 -14.45
C ASN A 741 -10.45 27.18 -15.54
N PHE A 742 -11.30 27.21 -16.58
CA PHE A 742 -11.36 26.18 -17.61
C PHE A 742 -10.56 26.55 -18.87
N VAL A 743 -9.77 25.60 -19.37
CA VAL A 743 -9.02 25.71 -20.62
C VAL A 743 -9.49 24.63 -21.58
N GLN A 744 -9.95 25.06 -22.75
CA GLN A 744 -10.35 24.16 -23.83
C GLN A 744 -9.23 24.00 -24.85
N PHE A 745 -8.89 22.75 -25.17
CA PHE A 745 -7.96 22.37 -26.22
C PHE A 745 -8.77 21.78 -27.38
N SER A 746 -8.65 22.34 -28.58
CA SER A 746 -9.38 21.88 -29.77
C SER A 746 -8.42 21.47 -30.87
N LEU A 747 -8.58 20.26 -31.41
CA LEU A 747 -7.80 19.79 -32.54
C LEU A 747 -8.18 20.57 -33.80
N SER A 748 -7.22 21.32 -34.34
CA SER A 748 -7.40 22.16 -35.54
C SER A 748 -6.95 21.45 -36.81
N SER A 749 -5.84 20.72 -36.74
CA SER A 749 -5.36 19.85 -37.81
C SER A 749 -4.40 18.81 -37.26
N GLN A 750 -4.26 17.70 -37.98
CA GLN A 750 -3.32 16.63 -37.65
C GLN A 750 -2.72 16.04 -38.94
N LYS A 751 -1.42 15.75 -38.93
CA LYS A 751 -0.64 15.07 -39.99
C LYS A 751 0.41 14.11 -39.43
N ASN A 752 0.34 13.84 -38.13
CA ASN A 752 1.20 12.94 -37.38
C ASN A 752 1.30 11.56 -38.02
N THR A 753 2.48 10.96 -37.90
CA THR A 753 2.74 9.58 -38.33
C THR A 753 2.46 8.56 -37.23
N PHE A 754 2.57 9.02 -35.98
CA PHE A 754 2.37 8.23 -34.78
C PHE A 754 1.02 8.54 -34.14
N VAL A 755 0.44 7.57 -33.44
CA VAL A 755 -0.65 7.87 -32.51
C VAL A 755 -0.03 8.48 -31.27
N ASN A 756 -0.41 9.71 -30.96
CA ASN A 756 0.21 10.50 -29.90
C ASN A 756 -0.83 10.80 -28.83
N GLU A 757 -0.43 10.79 -27.56
CA GLU A 757 -1.23 11.31 -26.48
C GLU A 757 -0.64 12.62 -25.96
N ILE A 758 -1.48 13.65 -25.87
CA ILE A 758 -1.07 14.95 -25.36
C ILE A 758 -1.53 15.07 -23.91
N VAL A 759 -0.60 15.42 -23.05
CA VAL A 759 -0.79 15.49 -21.59
C VAL A 759 -0.43 16.89 -21.12
N ALA A 760 -1.26 17.46 -20.23
CA ALA A 760 -0.97 18.69 -19.51
C ALA A 760 -0.59 18.38 -18.06
N PHE A 761 0.26 19.20 -17.45
CA PHE A 761 0.63 19.07 -16.04
C PHE A 761 0.94 20.44 -15.42
N THR A 762 0.57 20.63 -14.16
CA THR A 762 0.78 21.91 -13.45
C THR A 762 2.21 22.07 -12.96
N VAL A 763 2.74 23.29 -13.07
CA VAL A 763 4.07 23.69 -12.62
C VAL A 763 4.00 24.79 -11.56
N ASP A 764 5.02 24.90 -10.73
CA ASP A 764 5.02 25.81 -9.58
C ASP A 764 5.34 27.27 -9.98
N ASP A 765 6.08 27.46 -11.08
CA ASP A 765 6.60 28.77 -11.48
C ASP A 765 6.71 28.95 -13.01
N ASP A 766 7.09 30.16 -13.42
CA ASP A 766 7.30 30.53 -14.83
C ASP A 766 8.54 29.88 -15.47
N LEU A 767 9.34 29.13 -14.70
CA LEU A 767 10.46 28.33 -15.19
C LEU A 767 10.06 26.87 -15.44
N GLY A 768 8.85 26.47 -15.03
CA GLY A 768 8.36 25.12 -15.14
C GLY A 768 8.87 24.19 -14.05
N THR A 769 9.25 24.67 -12.87
CA THR A 769 9.69 23.76 -11.80
C THR A 769 8.52 22.97 -11.20
N ILE A 770 8.81 21.76 -10.69
CA ILE A 770 7.85 20.92 -9.96
C ILE A 770 8.52 20.44 -8.67
N ASN A 771 7.99 20.83 -7.51
CA ASN A 771 8.57 20.56 -6.19
C ASN A 771 10.06 20.99 -6.13
N GLY A 772 10.41 22.10 -6.78
CA GLY A 772 11.79 22.60 -6.89
C GLY A 772 12.67 21.86 -7.90
N ILE A 773 12.17 20.83 -8.59
CA ILE A 773 12.88 20.10 -9.63
C ILE A 773 12.74 20.89 -10.95
N ALA A 774 13.88 21.28 -11.55
CA ALA A 774 13.88 21.99 -12.82
C ALA A 774 13.61 21.05 -14.00
N PRO A 775 13.02 21.54 -15.11
CA PRO A 775 12.89 20.78 -16.35
C PRO A 775 14.22 20.14 -16.77
N ASN A 776 14.15 18.87 -17.22
CA ASN A 776 15.28 18.00 -17.58
C ASN A 776 16.18 17.52 -16.43
N ALA A 777 15.91 17.89 -15.17
CA ALA A 777 16.59 17.27 -14.04
C ALA A 777 16.07 15.86 -13.78
N THR A 778 16.90 15.01 -13.16
CA THR A 778 16.51 13.66 -12.72
C THR A 778 15.26 13.73 -11.84
N GLY A 779 14.26 12.89 -12.12
CA GLY A 779 12.99 12.85 -11.38
C GLY A 779 11.93 13.85 -11.87
N TYR A 780 12.26 14.77 -12.78
CA TYR A 780 11.28 15.74 -13.30
C TYR A 780 10.11 15.06 -14.02
N LEU A 781 10.37 14.01 -14.81
CA LEU A 781 9.32 13.27 -15.51
C LEU A 781 8.35 12.61 -14.53
N ASP A 782 8.84 11.97 -13.47
CA ASP A 782 7.98 11.32 -12.47
C ASP A 782 7.14 12.36 -11.72
N ALA A 783 7.73 13.53 -11.40
CA ALA A 783 7.02 14.65 -10.80
C ALA A 783 5.94 15.25 -11.73
N ALA A 784 6.21 15.31 -13.04
CA ALA A 784 5.25 15.74 -14.04
C ALA A 784 4.09 14.74 -14.17
N ILE A 785 4.37 13.44 -14.30
CA ILE A 785 3.38 12.36 -14.40
C ILE A 785 2.39 12.37 -13.20
N ALA A 786 2.89 12.66 -12.01
CA ALA A 786 2.08 12.74 -10.79
C ALA A 786 1.06 13.90 -10.81
N ARG A 787 1.32 14.96 -11.60
CA ARG A 787 0.45 16.13 -11.77
C ARG A 787 -0.23 16.17 -13.15
N SER A 788 -0.11 15.08 -13.91
CA SER A 788 -0.55 15.00 -15.30
C SER A 788 -2.03 14.69 -15.45
N ARG A 789 -2.64 15.38 -16.42
CA ARG A 789 -3.98 15.15 -16.94
C ARG A 789 -3.93 14.96 -18.46
N THR A 790 -4.62 13.96 -18.99
CA THR A 790 -4.70 13.73 -20.44
C THR A 790 -5.57 14.81 -21.09
N ILE A 791 -5.08 15.38 -22.20
CA ILE A 791 -5.87 16.28 -23.05
C ILE A 791 -6.69 15.44 -24.01
N PHE A 792 -6.02 14.66 -24.86
CA PHE A 792 -6.58 13.60 -25.70
C PHE A 792 -5.46 12.91 -26.50
N SER A 793 -5.78 11.77 -27.10
CA SER A 793 -4.97 11.09 -28.11
C SER A 793 -5.37 11.50 -29.53
N THR A 794 -4.39 11.56 -30.44
CA THR A 794 -4.59 11.85 -31.88
C THR A 794 -4.37 10.62 -32.73
N LEU A 795 -5.19 10.45 -33.76
CA LEU A 795 -5.09 9.35 -34.71
C LEU A 795 -4.16 9.72 -35.87
N ASN A 796 -3.48 8.73 -36.46
CA ASN A 796 -2.69 8.91 -37.69
C ASN A 796 -3.46 8.52 -38.96
N ASN A 797 -4.59 7.83 -38.82
CA ASN A 797 -5.53 7.49 -39.89
C ASN A 797 -6.98 7.60 -39.37
N ASN A 798 -7.88 8.19 -40.16
CA ASN A 798 -9.28 8.37 -39.78
C ASN A 798 -10.18 7.43 -40.60
N PRO A 799 -11.14 6.73 -39.98
CA PRO A 799 -12.04 5.83 -40.67
C PRO A 799 -13.09 6.59 -41.48
N ASN A 800 -13.72 5.91 -42.44
CA ASN A 800 -14.74 6.53 -43.27
C ASN A 800 -15.91 7.10 -42.43
N GLY A 801 -16.32 8.33 -42.77
CA GLY A 801 -17.41 9.03 -42.08
C GLY A 801 -17.01 9.66 -40.76
N PHE A 802 -15.76 9.50 -40.28
CA PHE A 802 -15.26 10.21 -39.11
C PHE A 802 -14.46 11.45 -39.51
N GLY A 803 -14.86 12.60 -38.97
CA GLY A 803 -14.10 13.84 -39.07
C GLY A 803 -13.43 14.16 -37.74
N ALA A 804 -12.09 14.24 -37.75
CA ALA A 804 -11.30 14.69 -36.60
C ALA A 804 -11.51 16.18 -36.25
N GLY A 805 -12.15 16.95 -37.13
CA GLY A 805 -12.50 18.34 -36.86
C GLY A 805 -13.51 18.46 -35.73
N GLY A 806 -13.20 19.31 -34.73
CA GLY A 806 -14.07 19.57 -33.58
C GLY A 806 -13.86 18.64 -32.39
N LEU A 807 -12.84 17.76 -32.41
CA LEU A 807 -12.39 17.09 -31.19
C LEU A 807 -11.84 18.15 -30.23
N SER A 808 -12.35 18.17 -29.00
CA SER A 808 -11.90 19.08 -27.98
C SER A 808 -11.96 18.44 -26.60
N SER A 809 -11.09 18.89 -25.70
CA SER A 809 -11.12 18.54 -24.28
C SER A 809 -11.04 19.81 -23.44
N THR A 810 -11.82 19.87 -22.37
CA THR A 810 -11.84 21.01 -21.45
C THR A 810 -11.34 20.58 -20.07
N LEU A 811 -10.24 21.20 -19.62
CA LEU A 811 -9.63 20.89 -18.32
C LEU A 811 -9.71 22.08 -17.38
N ASP A 812 -9.94 21.80 -16.09
CA ASP A 812 -9.83 22.78 -15.00
C ASP A 812 -8.43 22.71 -14.39
N PHE A 813 -7.73 23.84 -14.38
CA PHE A 813 -6.40 23.95 -13.76
C PHE A 813 -6.41 24.74 -12.44
N GLY A 814 -7.58 25.24 -12.02
CA GLY A 814 -7.70 26.16 -10.90
C GLY A 814 -7.29 27.60 -11.23
N SER A 815 -7.48 28.50 -10.26
CA SER A 815 -7.23 29.93 -10.46
C SER A 815 -5.74 30.25 -10.58
N ASN A 816 -5.39 31.10 -11.55
CA ASN A 816 -4.01 31.57 -11.78
C ASN A 816 -2.99 30.44 -12.00
N ALA A 817 -3.44 29.36 -12.62
CA ALA A 817 -2.63 28.18 -12.83
C ALA A 817 -1.50 28.44 -13.84
N ARG A 818 -0.39 27.74 -13.60
CA ARG A 818 0.68 27.54 -14.58
C ARG A 818 0.76 26.08 -14.92
N PHE A 819 0.87 25.77 -16.19
CA PHE A 819 1.01 24.40 -16.66
C PHE A 819 1.87 24.32 -17.91
N SER A 820 2.35 23.12 -18.18
CA SER A 820 3.07 22.77 -19.40
C SER A 820 2.48 21.48 -19.96
N THR A 821 2.98 21.07 -21.13
CA THR A 821 2.49 19.90 -21.84
C THR A 821 3.65 18.99 -22.22
N PHE A 822 3.37 17.69 -22.34
CA PHE A 822 4.24 16.76 -23.05
C PHE A 822 3.42 15.85 -23.95
N LEU A 823 4.08 15.32 -24.96
CA LEU A 823 3.52 14.36 -25.89
C LEU A 823 4.10 12.99 -25.58
N ILE A 824 3.26 11.96 -25.56
CA ILE A 824 3.65 10.56 -25.50
C ILE A 824 3.45 9.96 -26.89
N GLN A 825 4.53 9.54 -27.52
CA GLN A 825 4.48 8.92 -28.84
C GLN A 825 4.18 7.42 -28.74
N ASN A 826 3.16 6.94 -29.46
CA ASN A 826 2.69 5.55 -29.50
C ASN A 826 2.34 4.91 -28.13
N GLY A 827 1.78 5.70 -27.21
CA GLY A 827 1.14 5.15 -26.00
C GLY A 827 0.48 6.22 -25.12
N SER A 828 -0.04 5.80 -23.97
CA SER A 828 -0.74 6.67 -23.01
C SER A 828 0.07 6.97 -21.76
N LEU A 829 -0.43 7.96 -21.04
CA LEU A 829 -0.09 8.29 -19.68
C LEU A 829 -0.31 7.11 -18.74
N ASP A 830 -1.34 6.29 -18.95
CA ASP A 830 -1.61 5.13 -18.11
C ASP A 830 -0.62 3.98 -18.36
N GLU A 831 -0.27 3.71 -19.62
CA GLU A 831 0.83 2.81 -19.95
C GLU A 831 2.17 3.31 -19.40
N LEU A 832 2.40 4.62 -19.42
CA LEU A 832 3.61 5.24 -18.88
C LEU A 832 3.69 5.09 -17.36
N ARG A 833 2.58 5.31 -16.64
CA ARG A 833 2.45 5.08 -15.20
C ARG A 833 2.68 3.62 -14.83
N ALA A 834 2.19 2.70 -15.65
CA ALA A 834 2.37 1.26 -15.47
C ALA A 834 3.73 0.71 -15.96
N GLY A 835 4.61 1.59 -16.47
CA GLY A 835 5.93 1.21 -16.98
C GLY A 835 5.89 0.37 -18.27
N GLN A 836 4.77 0.36 -18.99
CA GLN A 836 4.57 -0.40 -20.23
C GLN A 836 5.11 0.33 -21.46
N ILE A 837 5.30 1.64 -21.39
CA ILE A 837 5.96 2.43 -22.45
C ILE A 837 7.29 3.02 -21.98
N SER A 838 8.23 3.12 -22.91
CA SER A 838 9.54 3.72 -22.63
C SER A 838 9.40 5.21 -22.32
N ARG A 839 10.06 5.66 -21.26
CA ARG A 839 10.22 7.09 -20.94
C ARG A 839 10.87 7.90 -22.08
N ASN A 840 11.56 7.25 -23.02
CA ASN A 840 12.13 7.89 -24.21
C ASN A 840 11.08 8.33 -25.23
N ASN A 841 9.83 7.86 -25.11
CA ASN A 841 8.72 8.26 -25.97
C ASN A 841 8.01 9.51 -25.45
N VAL A 842 8.52 10.13 -24.37
CA VAL A 842 7.95 11.34 -23.78
C VAL A 842 8.71 12.57 -24.24
N PHE A 843 8.00 13.49 -24.88
CA PHE A 843 8.55 14.73 -25.43
C PHE A 843 7.94 15.95 -24.75
N PHE A 844 8.68 16.58 -23.85
CA PHE A 844 8.26 17.82 -23.20
C PHE A 844 8.14 18.97 -24.21
N SER A 845 7.12 19.80 -24.03
CA SER A 845 6.87 20.96 -24.87
C SER A 845 7.90 22.05 -24.61
N ASN A 846 8.67 22.37 -25.64
CA ASN A 846 9.74 23.35 -25.61
C ASN A 846 9.89 23.96 -27.02
N GLN A 847 10.80 24.92 -27.17
CA GLN A 847 11.01 25.65 -28.42
C GLN A 847 11.37 24.80 -29.66
N THR A 848 11.79 23.54 -29.48
CA THR A 848 12.08 22.61 -30.58
C THR A 848 10.95 21.61 -30.85
N SER A 849 10.06 21.37 -29.88
CA SER A 849 8.93 20.44 -30.03
C SER A 849 7.60 21.14 -30.28
N VAL A 850 7.53 22.44 -30.05
CA VAL A 850 6.31 23.25 -30.21
C VAL A 850 6.58 24.59 -30.89
N ARG A 851 5.62 25.03 -31.71
CA ARG A 851 5.44 26.43 -32.13
C ARG A 851 4.18 27.05 -31.53
N ILE A 852 4.35 28.17 -30.83
CA ILE A 852 3.26 29.01 -30.33
C ILE A 852 2.95 30.09 -31.38
N SER A 853 1.69 30.27 -31.77
CA SER A 853 1.26 31.27 -32.74
C SER A 853 -0.16 31.78 -32.48
N ASN A 854 -0.61 32.78 -33.24
CA ASN A 854 -1.97 33.35 -33.18
C ASN A 854 -2.44 33.75 -31.77
N THR A 855 -1.53 34.25 -30.94
CA THR A 855 -1.82 34.62 -29.54
C THR A 855 -2.70 35.86 -29.45
N THR A 856 -3.79 35.75 -28.70
CA THR A 856 -4.65 36.85 -28.25
C THR A 856 -4.73 36.83 -26.71
N ALA A 857 -5.57 37.68 -26.11
CA ALA A 857 -5.77 37.67 -24.66
C ALA A 857 -6.48 36.41 -24.14
N SER A 858 -7.27 35.74 -24.99
CA SER A 858 -8.14 34.63 -24.59
C SER A 858 -7.87 33.33 -25.34
N ASN A 859 -6.92 33.31 -26.27
CA ASN A 859 -6.57 32.10 -27.02
C ASN A 859 -5.19 32.18 -27.68
N PHE A 860 -4.71 31.04 -28.15
CA PHE A 860 -3.50 30.91 -28.96
C PHE A 860 -3.45 29.52 -29.61
N THR A 861 -2.49 29.28 -30.51
CA THR A 861 -2.31 28.00 -31.21
C THR A 861 -1.00 27.34 -30.79
N PHE A 862 -1.05 26.04 -30.44
CA PHE A 862 0.08 25.13 -30.23
C PHE A 862 0.23 24.23 -31.47
N GLY A 863 1.33 24.33 -32.21
CA GLY A 863 1.71 23.35 -33.22
C GLY A 863 2.82 22.45 -32.69
N PHE A 864 2.60 21.14 -32.64
CA PHE A 864 3.56 20.14 -32.15
C PHE A 864 4.35 19.53 -33.31
N GLU A 865 5.60 19.17 -33.01
CA GLU A 865 6.39 18.20 -33.77
C GLU A 865 6.36 16.85 -33.05
N ASP A 866 5.92 15.80 -33.74
CA ASP A 866 5.84 14.45 -33.18
C ASP A 866 7.18 13.69 -33.22
N SER A 867 8.22 14.27 -33.85
CA SER A 867 9.60 13.77 -33.84
C SER A 867 10.64 14.90 -33.76
N PRO A 868 10.92 15.46 -32.57
CA PRO A 868 11.65 16.71 -32.41
C PRO A 868 13.14 16.68 -32.83
N ASN A 869 13.71 15.52 -33.18
CA ASN A 869 15.12 15.36 -33.55
C ASN A 869 15.36 14.88 -35.01
N THR A 870 14.31 14.47 -35.72
CA THR A 870 14.39 13.98 -37.11
C THR A 870 13.23 14.46 -38.00
N GLY A 871 12.28 15.22 -37.43
CA GLY A 871 11.06 15.70 -38.06
C GLY A 871 11.26 16.85 -39.03
N SER A 872 10.14 17.31 -39.58
CA SER A 872 10.09 18.27 -40.68
C SER A 872 10.30 19.73 -40.22
N ASN A 873 10.20 20.00 -38.91
CA ASN A 873 10.25 21.34 -38.30
C ASN A 873 9.18 22.32 -38.82
N ASP A 874 8.05 21.80 -39.33
CA ASP A 874 6.91 22.57 -39.79
C ASP A 874 5.82 22.80 -38.73
N PHE A 875 5.89 22.08 -37.60
CA PHE A 875 5.03 22.09 -36.41
C PHE A 875 3.55 21.86 -36.73
N ASN A 876 3.26 21.01 -37.73
CA ASN A 876 1.91 20.73 -38.16
C ASN A 876 1.43 19.29 -37.93
N ASP A 877 2.22 18.46 -37.22
CA ASP A 877 1.88 17.07 -36.93
C ASP A 877 0.63 16.99 -36.06
N VAL A 878 0.56 17.80 -34.99
CA VAL A 878 -0.66 18.06 -34.24
C VAL A 878 -0.80 19.55 -33.98
N VAL A 879 -1.93 20.15 -34.35
CA VAL A 879 -2.19 21.57 -34.13
C VAL A 879 -3.40 21.74 -33.24
N LEU A 880 -3.19 22.33 -32.06
CA LEU A 880 -4.21 22.63 -31.07
C LEU A 880 -4.53 24.12 -31.05
N GLN A 881 -5.81 24.45 -31.10
CA GLN A 881 -6.32 25.76 -30.71
C GLN A 881 -6.64 25.71 -29.21
N VAL A 882 -5.98 26.55 -28.42
CA VAL A 882 -6.15 26.62 -26.97
C VAL A 882 -6.92 27.89 -26.62
N ASN A 883 -8.03 27.75 -25.92
CA ASN A 883 -8.92 28.86 -25.57
C ASN A 883 -9.21 28.84 -24.07
N LEU A 884 -9.31 30.03 -23.48
CA LEU A 884 -9.94 30.17 -22.17
C LEU A 884 -11.47 29.95 -22.34
N ALA A 885 -12.04 29.03 -21.58
CA ALA A 885 -13.45 28.66 -21.68
C ALA A 885 -14.29 29.35 -20.59
N SER A 886 -15.53 29.71 -20.93
CA SER A 886 -16.48 30.37 -20.01
C SER A 886 -17.53 29.43 -19.41
N GLN A 887 -17.46 28.15 -19.76
CA GLN A 887 -18.36 27.08 -19.33
C GLN A 887 -17.47 25.94 -18.79
N GLY A 888 -17.99 25.16 -17.85
CA GLY A 888 -17.32 23.99 -17.30
C GLY A 888 -17.21 22.84 -18.31
N THR A 889 -16.89 21.66 -17.80
CA THR A 889 -16.86 20.41 -18.58
C THR A 889 -18.24 20.06 -19.14
N SER A 890 -18.27 19.38 -20.29
CA SER A 890 -19.52 18.88 -20.86
C SER A 890 -20.10 17.76 -19.97
N ALA A 891 -21.41 17.52 -20.06
CA ALA A 891 -22.02 16.35 -19.43
C ALA A 891 -21.26 15.08 -19.87
N GLY A 892 -21.03 14.14 -18.95
CA GLY A 892 -20.27 12.91 -19.21
C GLY A 892 -18.76 13.01 -19.03
N THR A 893 -18.19 14.22 -18.85
CA THR A 893 -16.74 14.42 -18.96
C THR A 893 -16.02 14.81 -17.66
N ALA A 894 -16.68 14.72 -16.50
CA ALA A 894 -16.10 15.15 -15.22
C ALA A 894 -14.83 14.37 -14.81
N LEU A 895 -14.74 13.09 -15.18
CA LEU A 895 -13.54 12.27 -14.97
C LEU A 895 -12.54 12.35 -16.14
N HIS A 896 -12.88 12.98 -17.27
CA HIS A 896 -11.99 13.02 -18.43
C HIS A 896 -10.67 13.73 -18.12
N GLY A 897 -9.58 13.14 -18.62
CA GLY A 897 -8.23 13.59 -18.34
C GLY A 897 -7.66 13.15 -16.98
N GLN A 898 -8.38 12.34 -16.20
CA GLN A 898 -7.80 11.62 -15.05
C GLN A 898 -7.24 10.25 -15.50
N GLY A 899 -6.59 9.48 -14.61
CA GLY A 899 -6.01 8.18 -14.98
C GLY A 899 -7.08 7.11 -15.20
N GLN A 900 -6.95 6.30 -16.25
CA GLN A 900 -7.88 5.22 -16.65
C GLN A 900 -9.34 5.69 -16.70
N SER A 901 -9.58 6.85 -17.29
CA SER A 901 -10.85 7.60 -17.20
C SER A 901 -11.56 7.76 -18.54
N GLU A 902 -11.39 6.81 -19.46
CA GLU A 902 -12.15 6.67 -20.72
C GLU A 902 -13.60 6.22 -20.43
N VAL A 903 -14.31 6.95 -19.58
CA VAL A 903 -15.64 6.62 -19.06
C VAL A 903 -16.66 7.71 -19.36
N LEU A 904 -17.94 7.41 -19.27
CA LEU A 904 -19.01 8.41 -19.22
C LEU A 904 -19.40 8.64 -17.76
N ASP A 905 -19.11 9.83 -17.23
CA ASP A 905 -19.47 10.20 -15.87
C ASP A 905 -20.80 10.97 -15.82
N PHE A 906 -21.86 10.29 -15.40
CA PHE A 906 -23.18 10.86 -15.15
C PHE A 906 -23.51 10.96 -13.67
N SER A 907 -22.52 10.85 -12.78
CA SER A 907 -22.70 10.88 -11.32
C SER A 907 -23.39 12.15 -10.82
N SER A 908 -23.16 13.29 -11.46
CA SER A 908 -23.77 14.58 -11.11
C SER A 908 -25.14 14.83 -11.77
N LEU A 909 -25.58 13.96 -12.68
CA LEU A 909 -26.85 14.08 -13.38
C LEU A 909 -27.93 13.28 -12.66
N THR A 910 -29.17 13.73 -12.70
CA THR A 910 -30.33 13.01 -12.13
C THR A 910 -31.27 12.51 -13.23
N GLY A 911 -32.03 11.45 -12.93
CA GLY A 911 -32.99 10.88 -13.87
C GLY A 911 -32.35 10.07 -15.01
N GLN A 912 -33.00 10.01 -16.17
CA GLN A 912 -32.45 9.34 -17.35
C GLN A 912 -31.73 10.35 -18.25
N VAL A 913 -30.50 10.00 -18.63
CA VAL A 913 -29.65 10.76 -19.55
C VAL A 913 -29.83 10.18 -20.95
N ASN A 914 -30.41 10.97 -21.87
CA ASN A 914 -30.54 10.57 -23.26
C ASN A 914 -29.21 10.75 -23.97
N THR A 915 -28.80 9.77 -24.75
CA THR A 915 -27.55 9.83 -25.49
C THR A 915 -27.75 9.37 -26.93
N SER A 916 -26.94 9.92 -27.82
CA SER A 916 -26.83 9.51 -29.22
C SER A 916 -25.38 9.18 -29.55
N PHE A 917 -25.14 7.96 -29.98
CA PHE A 917 -23.85 7.43 -30.33
C PHE A 917 -23.69 7.43 -31.85
N THR A 918 -22.60 8.01 -32.34
CA THR A 918 -22.14 7.80 -33.71
C THR A 918 -20.91 6.90 -33.66
N VAL A 919 -21.00 5.75 -34.32
CA VAL A 919 -19.94 4.73 -34.33
C VAL A 919 -19.42 4.59 -35.76
N ASN A 920 -18.11 4.75 -35.93
CA ASN A 920 -17.38 4.53 -37.17
C ASN A 920 -16.46 3.33 -36.98
N ARG A 921 -16.38 2.42 -37.95
CA ARG A 921 -15.55 1.22 -37.85
C ARG A 921 -14.59 1.09 -39.03
N GLU A 922 -13.32 0.86 -38.75
CA GLU A 922 -12.29 0.43 -39.72
C GLU A 922 -11.50 -0.75 -39.13
N ALA A 923 -12.17 -1.89 -38.96
CA ALA A 923 -11.60 -3.00 -38.20
C ALA A 923 -11.47 -4.29 -39.02
N ALA A 924 -10.42 -5.06 -38.72
CA ALA A 924 -10.24 -6.40 -39.27
C ALA A 924 -11.25 -7.39 -38.67
N PHE A 925 -11.64 -7.21 -37.40
CA PHE A 925 -12.57 -8.09 -36.70
C PHE A 925 -13.98 -7.52 -36.56
N ASP A 926 -14.97 -8.41 -36.53
CA ASP A 926 -16.35 -8.03 -36.25
C ASP A 926 -16.52 -7.79 -34.74
N ASN A 927 -16.25 -6.55 -34.36
CA ASN A 927 -16.23 -6.13 -32.96
C ASN A 927 -17.63 -5.86 -32.43
N PHE A 928 -17.78 -6.12 -31.13
CA PHE A 928 -18.93 -5.73 -30.35
C PHE A 928 -18.51 -4.69 -29.31
N VAL A 929 -19.21 -3.56 -29.23
CA VAL A 929 -18.94 -2.52 -28.23
C VAL A 929 -20.16 -2.33 -27.33
N GLY A 930 -19.93 -2.10 -26.04
CA GLY A 930 -20.97 -1.80 -25.06
C GLY A 930 -20.45 -0.99 -23.88
N PHE A 931 -21.34 -0.69 -22.93
CA PHE A 931 -21.02 0.01 -21.69
C PHE A 931 -21.54 -0.76 -20.48
N TYR A 932 -20.86 -0.67 -19.35
CA TYR A 932 -21.27 -1.25 -18.07
C TYR A 932 -21.10 -0.24 -16.95
N ARG A 933 -21.91 -0.38 -15.89
CA ARG A 933 -21.85 0.51 -14.73
C ARG A 933 -20.67 0.13 -13.84
N VAL A 934 -19.94 1.14 -13.37
CA VAL A 934 -18.91 0.99 -12.33
C VAL A 934 -19.29 1.81 -11.09
N VAL A 935 -18.82 1.37 -9.93
CA VAL A 935 -19.12 1.97 -8.62
C VAL A 935 -18.41 3.32 -8.47
N ASP A 936 -17.17 3.38 -8.95
CA ASP A 936 -16.31 4.55 -8.87
C ASP A 936 -15.34 4.60 -10.06
N GLN A 937 -14.45 5.60 -10.06
CA GLN A 937 -13.43 5.79 -11.09
C GLN A 937 -12.40 4.65 -11.18
N ASN A 938 -12.32 3.75 -10.18
CA ASN A 938 -11.37 2.64 -10.18
C ASN A 938 -11.91 1.41 -10.93
N GLY A 939 -13.13 1.47 -11.47
CA GLY A 939 -13.69 0.41 -12.32
C GLY A 939 -14.32 -0.75 -11.57
N GLY A 940 -14.52 -0.65 -10.25
CA GLY A 940 -15.18 -1.70 -9.49
C GLY A 940 -16.62 -1.95 -9.95
N ILE A 941 -17.03 -3.22 -10.01
CA ILE A 941 -18.38 -3.64 -10.41
C ILE A 941 -19.13 -4.13 -9.16
N ASP A 942 -20.24 -3.47 -8.87
CA ASP A 942 -21.24 -3.91 -7.90
C ASP A 942 -22.20 -4.89 -8.60
N THR A 943 -22.09 -6.16 -8.26
CA THR A 943 -22.92 -7.24 -8.83
C THR A 943 -24.18 -7.50 -8.03
N ASN A 944 -24.27 -6.99 -6.80
CA ASN A 944 -25.34 -7.31 -5.87
C ASN A 944 -26.30 -6.13 -5.60
N GLY A 945 -25.91 -4.91 -5.98
CA GLY A 945 -26.68 -3.68 -5.87
C GLY A 945 -26.55 -2.92 -4.54
N ASP A 946 -25.58 -3.24 -3.68
CA ASP A 946 -25.38 -2.61 -2.38
C ASP A 946 -24.57 -1.30 -2.42
N GLY A 947 -24.07 -0.92 -3.59
CA GLY A 947 -23.26 0.29 -3.78
C GLY A 947 -21.78 0.11 -3.47
N THR A 948 -21.33 -1.12 -3.18
CA THR A 948 -19.92 -1.48 -2.99
C THR A 948 -19.44 -2.37 -4.12
N ALA A 949 -18.15 -2.26 -4.47
CA ALA A 949 -17.60 -3.07 -5.55
C ALA A 949 -17.32 -4.51 -5.08
N ASP A 950 -17.97 -5.50 -5.72
CA ASP A 950 -17.72 -6.91 -5.47
C ASP A 950 -16.52 -7.44 -6.28
N ILE A 951 -16.31 -6.88 -7.48
CA ILE A 951 -15.29 -7.33 -8.44
C ILE A 951 -14.51 -6.12 -8.95
N LEU A 952 -13.18 -6.11 -8.77
CA LEU A 952 -12.31 -5.02 -9.23
C LEU A 952 -11.59 -5.41 -10.54
N PRO A 953 -11.13 -4.44 -11.33
CA PRO A 953 -10.31 -4.70 -12.52
C PRO A 953 -9.14 -5.63 -12.19
N GLY A 954 -8.98 -6.69 -12.98
CA GLY A 954 -7.93 -7.71 -12.80
C GLY A 954 -8.32 -8.90 -11.91
N ASN A 955 -9.47 -8.86 -11.23
CA ASN A 955 -10.05 -10.06 -10.63
C ASN A 955 -10.53 -11.04 -11.73
N THR A 956 -10.39 -12.34 -11.47
CA THR A 956 -11.03 -13.37 -12.31
C THR A 956 -12.54 -13.14 -12.36
N GLY A 957 -13.13 -13.21 -13.54
CA GLY A 957 -14.57 -12.99 -13.73
C GLY A 957 -14.96 -11.54 -14.05
N TYR A 958 -14.02 -10.59 -14.03
CA TYR A 958 -14.30 -9.18 -14.35
C TYR A 958 -14.96 -9.00 -15.72
N ALA A 959 -14.45 -9.67 -16.76
CA ALA A 959 -15.01 -9.55 -18.11
C ALA A 959 -16.45 -10.06 -18.18
N GLN A 960 -16.75 -11.19 -17.54
CA GLN A 960 -18.12 -11.71 -17.46
C GLN A 960 -19.02 -10.79 -16.64
N ALA A 961 -18.55 -10.26 -15.52
CA ALA A 961 -19.32 -9.35 -14.68
C ALA A 961 -19.66 -8.04 -15.40
N ALA A 962 -18.70 -7.46 -16.14
CA ALA A 962 -18.88 -6.27 -16.95
C ALA A 962 -19.92 -6.52 -18.07
N VAL A 963 -19.76 -7.62 -18.81
CA VAL A 963 -20.68 -7.97 -19.91
C VAL A 963 -22.08 -8.35 -19.40
N SER A 964 -22.17 -8.94 -18.21
CA SER A 964 -23.44 -9.26 -17.53
C SER A 964 -24.17 -8.00 -17.07
N ASN A 965 -23.44 -7.04 -16.47
CA ASN A 965 -23.97 -5.76 -15.97
C ASN A 965 -23.99 -4.64 -17.03
N ARG A 966 -23.88 -4.98 -18.31
CA ARG A 966 -23.89 -3.99 -19.39
C ARG A 966 -25.25 -3.31 -19.54
N VAL A 967 -25.24 -2.11 -20.09
CA VAL A 967 -26.44 -1.36 -20.48
C VAL A 967 -27.04 -1.98 -21.74
N THR A 968 -28.07 -2.81 -21.57
CA THR A 968 -28.75 -3.48 -22.68
C THR A 968 -29.39 -2.47 -23.64
N GLY A 969 -29.25 -2.69 -24.95
CA GLY A 969 -29.79 -1.80 -25.98
C GLY A 969 -28.81 -0.71 -26.44
N ILE A 970 -27.68 -0.56 -25.74
CA ILE A 970 -26.50 0.20 -26.19
C ILE A 970 -25.42 -0.79 -26.63
N ASP A 971 -25.80 -1.66 -27.56
CA ASP A 971 -25.00 -2.78 -28.03
C ASP A 971 -24.69 -2.54 -29.52
N PHE A 972 -23.42 -2.39 -29.89
CA PHE A 972 -23.02 -2.00 -31.25
C PHE A 972 -22.34 -3.14 -31.99
N SER A 973 -22.82 -3.42 -33.20
CA SER A 973 -22.08 -4.16 -34.22
C SER A 973 -22.24 -3.41 -35.54
N VAL A 974 -21.14 -2.83 -36.02
CA VAL A 974 -21.11 -2.03 -37.25
C VAL A 974 -20.28 -2.79 -38.29
N GLY A 975 -20.72 -2.78 -39.55
CA GLY A 975 -19.92 -3.38 -40.63
C GLY A 975 -18.63 -2.61 -40.87
N ASN A 976 -17.59 -3.27 -41.39
CA ASN A 976 -16.33 -2.61 -41.70
C ASN A 976 -16.54 -1.45 -42.70
N GLN A 977 -15.89 -0.31 -42.45
CA GLN A 977 -16.01 0.94 -43.20
C GLN A 977 -17.44 1.52 -43.27
N GLN A 978 -18.28 1.23 -42.28
CA GLN A 978 -19.62 1.79 -42.15
C GLN A 978 -19.74 2.71 -40.93
N THR A 979 -20.78 3.54 -40.95
CA THR A 979 -21.19 4.38 -39.81
C THR A 979 -22.56 3.92 -39.32
N ALA A 980 -22.75 3.88 -38.01
CA ALA A 980 -24.04 3.66 -37.37
C ALA A 980 -24.36 4.76 -36.38
N THR A 981 -25.65 5.03 -36.19
CA THR A 981 -26.15 5.91 -35.13
C THR A 981 -27.16 5.15 -34.29
N VAL A 982 -26.96 5.16 -32.97
CA VAL A 982 -27.89 4.54 -32.01
C VAL A 982 -28.16 5.55 -30.92
N SER A 983 -29.40 5.65 -30.47
CA SER A 983 -29.74 6.41 -29.28
C SER A 983 -30.06 5.46 -28.13
N GLY A 984 -29.79 5.88 -26.91
CA GLY A 984 -30.40 5.24 -25.77
C GLY A 984 -30.23 6.05 -24.50
N GLN A 985 -30.37 5.38 -23.36
CA GLN A 985 -30.60 6.03 -22.08
C GLN A 985 -29.72 5.41 -21.02
N PHE A 986 -29.08 6.28 -20.23
CA PHE A 986 -28.29 5.91 -19.08
C PHE A 986 -28.97 6.43 -17.81
N ALA A 987 -28.74 5.76 -16.70
CA ALA A 987 -29.15 6.29 -15.40
C ALA A 987 -28.16 7.39 -14.98
N GLY A 988 -28.67 8.56 -14.58
CA GLY A 988 -27.89 9.53 -13.83
C GLY A 988 -27.50 8.99 -12.45
N GLY A 989 -26.50 9.60 -11.81
CA GLY A 989 -25.95 9.13 -10.55
C GLY A 989 -25.00 7.94 -10.69
N SER A 990 -24.42 7.72 -11.88
CA SER A 990 -23.59 6.54 -12.16
C SER A 990 -22.49 6.84 -13.17
N ILE A 991 -21.42 6.05 -13.12
CA ILE A 991 -20.30 6.07 -14.08
C ILE A 991 -20.42 4.85 -14.98
N PHE A 992 -20.17 5.02 -16.28
CA PHE A 992 -20.25 3.93 -17.27
C PHE A 992 -18.94 3.79 -18.04
N ALA A 993 -18.33 2.61 -17.98
CA ALA A 993 -17.11 2.30 -18.72
C ALA A 993 -17.43 1.56 -20.02
N PRO A 994 -16.75 1.86 -21.13
CA PRO A 994 -16.87 1.11 -22.38
C PRO A 994 -16.09 -0.21 -22.32
N PHE A 995 -16.48 -1.16 -23.15
CA PHE A 995 -15.71 -2.35 -23.46
C PHE A 995 -15.87 -2.75 -24.94
N LEU A 996 -14.88 -3.45 -25.47
CA LEU A 996 -14.89 -4.05 -26.80
C LEU A 996 -14.69 -5.56 -26.68
N ILE A 997 -15.51 -6.38 -27.35
CA ILE A 997 -15.27 -7.80 -27.57
C ILE A 997 -14.78 -7.95 -29.01
N ALA A 998 -13.52 -8.37 -29.17
CA ALA A 998 -12.92 -8.56 -30.47
C ALA A 998 -13.38 -9.88 -31.11
N ASN A 999 -13.86 -9.81 -32.35
CA ASN A 999 -14.32 -10.96 -33.13
C ASN A 999 -15.17 -11.96 -32.32
N GLY A 1000 -16.14 -11.46 -31.55
CA GLY A 1000 -16.84 -12.23 -30.54
C GLY A 1000 -18.20 -11.65 -30.20
N SER A 1001 -18.91 -12.34 -29.31
CA SER A 1001 -20.26 -11.97 -28.90
C SER A 1001 -20.41 -12.03 -27.38
N VAL A 1002 -21.40 -11.27 -26.88
CA VAL A 1002 -21.81 -11.27 -25.47
C VAL A 1002 -21.97 -12.69 -24.92
N ASN A 1003 -22.66 -13.58 -25.65
CA ASN A 1003 -22.93 -14.94 -25.17
C ASN A 1003 -21.65 -15.78 -25.01
N GLN A 1004 -20.64 -15.56 -25.85
CA GLN A 1004 -19.36 -16.27 -25.72
C GLN A 1004 -18.64 -15.84 -24.44
N VAL A 1005 -18.60 -14.53 -24.17
CA VAL A 1005 -18.00 -14.00 -22.94
C VAL A 1005 -18.73 -14.51 -21.70
N LEU A 1006 -20.07 -14.49 -21.71
CA LEU A 1006 -20.87 -15.02 -20.59
C LEU A 1006 -20.68 -16.52 -20.35
N ASN A 1007 -20.32 -17.29 -21.39
CA ASN A 1007 -19.98 -18.71 -21.29
C ASN A 1007 -18.51 -18.97 -20.94
N GLY A 1008 -17.72 -17.93 -20.63
CA GLY A 1008 -16.30 -18.05 -20.30
C GLY A 1008 -15.37 -18.21 -21.51
N GLU A 1009 -15.88 -18.02 -22.73
CA GLU A 1009 -15.07 -18.01 -23.95
C GLU A 1009 -14.58 -16.59 -24.25
N LYS A 1010 -13.50 -16.45 -25.03
CA LYS A 1010 -13.04 -15.15 -25.56
C LYS A 1010 -12.67 -14.09 -24.50
N LEU A 1011 -12.44 -14.48 -23.24
CA LEU A 1011 -12.17 -13.54 -22.13
C LEU A 1011 -10.92 -12.67 -22.34
N ASP A 1012 -9.88 -13.23 -22.97
CA ASP A 1012 -8.65 -12.50 -23.29
C ASP A 1012 -8.78 -11.56 -24.50
N GLU A 1013 -9.93 -11.59 -25.18
CA GLU A 1013 -10.29 -10.76 -26.33
C GLU A 1013 -11.40 -9.76 -25.96
N VAL A 1014 -11.55 -9.46 -24.66
CA VAL A 1014 -12.38 -8.37 -24.16
C VAL A 1014 -11.47 -7.26 -23.64
N TYR A 1015 -11.63 -6.06 -24.17
CA TYR A 1015 -10.81 -4.90 -23.87
C TYR A 1015 -11.61 -3.82 -23.16
N PHE A 1016 -11.00 -3.24 -22.13
CA PHE A 1016 -11.58 -2.30 -21.19
C PHE A 1016 -10.72 -1.04 -21.08
N ALA A 1017 -11.31 0.04 -20.55
CA ALA A 1017 -10.60 1.27 -20.19
C ALA A 1017 -9.57 1.05 -19.05
N TYR A 1018 -9.80 0.04 -18.21
CA TYR A 1018 -8.94 -0.24 -17.06
C TYR A 1018 -7.83 -1.22 -17.44
N LEU A 1019 -6.57 -0.75 -17.40
CA LEU A 1019 -5.40 -1.53 -17.79
C LEU A 1019 -5.30 -2.86 -17.04
N GLY A 1020 -5.71 -2.88 -15.76
CA GLY A 1020 -5.70 -4.07 -14.92
C GLY A 1020 -6.70 -5.15 -15.36
N ALA A 1021 -7.77 -4.77 -16.07
CA ALA A 1021 -8.76 -5.69 -16.62
C ALA A 1021 -8.34 -6.31 -17.96
N ASN A 1022 -7.39 -5.69 -18.68
CA ASN A 1022 -6.90 -6.19 -19.96
C ASN A 1022 -5.83 -7.28 -19.74
N SER A 1023 -6.02 -8.45 -20.36
CA SER A 1023 -5.17 -9.64 -20.16
C SER A 1023 -3.70 -9.42 -20.53
N ASP A 1024 -3.44 -8.50 -21.46
CA ASP A 1024 -2.11 -8.12 -21.94
C ASP A 1024 -1.57 -6.83 -21.30
N ARG A 1025 -2.35 -6.18 -20.43
CA ARG A 1025 -2.02 -4.90 -19.78
C ARG A 1025 -1.62 -3.81 -20.78
N VAL A 1026 -2.27 -3.82 -21.95
CA VAL A 1026 -2.16 -2.75 -22.95
C VAL A 1026 -3.41 -1.89 -22.91
N ASP A 1027 -3.23 -0.61 -23.21
CA ASP A 1027 -4.34 0.32 -23.33
C ASP A 1027 -4.96 0.21 -24.74
N HIS A 1028 -6.19 -0.29 -24.78
CA HIS A 1028 -6.96 -0.59 -25.99
C HIS A 1028 -8.03 0.46 -26.30
N ILE A 1029 -8.27 1.40 -25.39
CA ILE A 1029 -9.31 2.42 -25.53
C ILE A 1029 -8.66 3.79 -25.30
N ARG A 1030 -8.73 4.67 -26.28
CA ARG A 1030 -8.11 6.00 -26.22
C ARG A 1030 -9.15 7.08 -26.07
N PHE A 1031 -8.86 8.06 -25.21
CA PHE A 1031 -9.63 9.29 -25.10
C PHE A 1031 -9.29 10.25 -26.25
N LEU A 1032 -10.18 10.41 -27.25
CA LEU A 1032 -9.93 11.26 -28.42
C LEU A 1032 -10.43 12.71 -28.25
N GLY A 1033 -11.06 12.99 -27.11
CA GLY A 1033 -11.69 14.27 -26.76
C GLY A 1033 -13.01 14.04 -26.04
N ASP A 1034 -13.60 15.10 -25.48
CA ASP A 1034 -14.83 15.08 -24.71
C ASP A 1034 -15.87 14.16 -25.37
N ASN A 1035 -16.27 13.12 -24.63
CA ASN A 1035 -17.25 12.11 -25.07
C ASN A 1035 -16.91 11.37 -26.38
N THR A 1036 -15.63 11.24 -26.73
CA THR A 1036 -15.16 10.52 -27.93
C THR A 1036 -14.06 9.53 -27.58
N PHE A 1037 -14.23 8.27 -28.00
CA PHE A 1037 -13.32 7.17 -27.72
C PHE A 1037 -12.89 6.45 -29.00
N GLY A 1038 -11.60 6.10 -29.10
CA GLY A 1038 -11.05 5.22 -30.13
C GLY A 1038 -10.72 3.86 -29.53
N PHE A 1039 -10.84 2.79 -30.30
CA PHE A 1039 -10.64 1.42 -29.84
C PHE A 1039 -9.70 0.68 -30.77
N GLU A 1040 -8.95 -0.27 -30.21
CA GLU A 1040 -8.07 -1.21 -30.91
C GLU A 1040 -8.52 -2.67 -30.65
N ASP A 1041 -8.71 -3.46 -31.70
CA ASP A 1041 -9.32 -4.80 -31.67
C ASP A 1041 -8.33 -5.97 -31.65
N LEU A 1042 -7.04 -5.68 -31.78
CA LEU A 1042 -5.96 -6.66 -31.81
C LEU A 1042 -5.15 -6.67 -30.51
N ARG A 1043 -4.94 -7.87 -29.97
CA ARG A 1043 -4.13 -8.11 -28.76
C ARG A 1043 -2.73 -7.48 -28.87
N GLY A 1044 -2.23 -6.93 -27.77
CA GLY A 1044 -0.94 -6.25 -27.68
C GLY A 1044 -0.95 -4.84 -28.26
N GLY A 1045 -2.14 -4.28 -28.47
CA GLY A 1045 -2.37 -3.00 -29.12
C GLY A 1045 -2.27 -3.03 -30.65
N GLY A 1046 -2.18 -4.22 -31.27
CA GLY A 1046 -2.32 -4.36 -32.72
C GLY A 1046 -1.42 -3.49 -33.59
N ASP A 1047 -2.04 -2.78 -34.54
CA ASP A 1047 -1.37 -1.79 -35.38
C ASP A 1047 -1.35 -0.38 -34.77
N LYS A 1048 -1.99 -0.22 -33.60
CA LYS A 1048 -1.95 0.94 -32.70
C LYS A 1048 -2.51 2.19 -33.35
N ASP A 1049 -3.47 2.05 -34.26
CA ASP A 1049 -4.08 3.18 -34.92
C ASP A 1049 -5.41 3.61 -34.28
N PHE A 1050 -5.98 2.77 -33.40
CA PHE A 1050 -7.19 3.02 -32.60
C PHE A 1050 -8.41 3.48 -33.42
N ASN A 1051 -8.44 3.16 -34.72
CA ASN A 1051 -9.55 3.47 -35.60
C ASN A 1051 -10.47 2.28 -35.88
N ASP A 1052 -10.15 1.10 -35.33
CA ASP A 1052 -10.96 -0.12 -35.44
C ASP A 1052 -12.42 0.17 -35.08
N VAL A 1053 -12.62 0.87 -33.96
CA VAL A 1053 -13.90 1.52 -33.66
C VAL A 1053 -13.63 2.92 -33.14
N ILE A 1054 -14.38 3.90 -33.64
CA ILE A 1054 -14.46 5.23 -33.04
C ILE A 1054 -15.90 5.48 -32.63
N MET A 1055 -16.10 5.93 -31.40
CA MET A 1055 -17.38 6.26 -30.84
C MET A 1055 -17.42 7.72 -30.40
N ARG A 1056 -18.38 8.48 -30.91
CA ARG A 1056 -18.69 9.83 -30.44
C ARG A 1056 -20.08 9.86 -29.80
N VAL A 1057 -20.16 10.33 -28.56
CA VAL A 1057 -21.40 10.42 -27.78
C VAL A 1057 -21.88 11.86 -27.71
N THR A 1058 -23.15 12.08 -28.04
CA THR A 1058 -23.87 13.34 -27.80
C THR A 1058 -24.85 13.10 -26.66
N ILE A 1059 -24.83 13.95 -25.65
CA ILE A 1059 -25.65 13.86 -24.42
C ILE A 1059 -26.64 15.01 -24.37
#